data_AF-A0A8C0H0B5-F1
#
_entry.id   AF-A0A8C0H0B5-F1
#
_cell.length_a   1.000
_cell.length_b   1.000
_cell.length_c   1.000
_cell.angle_alpha   90.00
_cell.angle_beta   90.00
_cell.angle_gamma   90.00
#
_symmetry.space_group_name_H-M   'P 1'
#
loop_
_entity.id
_entity.type
_entity.pdbx_description
1 polymer ?
#
loop_
_entity_poly.entity_id
_entity_poly.type
_entity_poly.pdbx_seq_one_letter_code
_entity_poly.pdbx_strand_id
1 'polypeptide(L)'
;MPSVLYGGCMLALKFLWLFVLVEATTRTYYVGIVEENWDYAPTGKNLITGQSLTEDEHASEFVKRGANRIGRIYKKAVYKEFTDGTYTQEIPKPSWLGFLGPVMKAQEEDIFVVHLKNFAFRPYSLHPHGLFYYKDSEGALYPDGTSGKNKEDDIVVPGGNYTYTWPVKKEYAPTLADPTCLTWIYHSHIDTPRDISSGLIGPLLVCKKGSLDDSSIQSTDAAKGFALMYNIVDENLSWYIDANIKAFCLDPTTVDKEDEGFKNSNKMHAINGYIFGNLPNLEMCAGESVSWYLIGIGNEIDIHSAYFYGHTIINKGHRADVVNLFPATFITVEMIAGNVGKWLLTCQVNEHLQAGMKGLYNVQICHKNVSQPSLTGQERRYFIAAESVLWNYGPEGYDKFTGQALNTTGSESAPFFTQGTDRIGGQYWKVQYVEYTDDKFIRKKNRTEATMHLGILGPVIKAEVGDTLLVTFANKAEKNYSIMPHGVSYSKQSEGTSYLDGIFKVVCRTFDHFLAGMKQMYEVNSCSSTARPGQPYGTMRTYYIAAEEVEWDYAPNKTWALSDKDASYGKVFVSPGEDRIGSKYKKVVYREYTNGDFTKHKVRSAQEEHLAILGPLIHAEVGDSILLIFKNKAVRPYSITAHGIEEVGEINTYRWNVPERSGPGTSDPNCISWVYYSTVNFVKDTYSGLVGPLVICRKGILNEKDLRRDIDREFALLFMVFDENESWYLNENIEKYLHKCSDDFNYSKDFLEGNIKHAINGRLYDNLRGLTMKEGENTNWYLIGMGNEIDIHTVHFHAETFIFKTDNDHRADVYDLFPGTFQTIELIADNPGTWLLHCHVADHIHAGMETTFTISKSGIISHMLLLVLTGNDRERIKFLGKALGAGEANSTLIALFSVGLVLLATILILIILITCQRKRTYYRSVQPKCALPTDSL
;
A
#
# COMPACT_ATOMS: atom_id res chain seq x y z
N MET A 1 6.27 7.85 -74.05
CA MET A 1 5.58 7.05 -73.02
C MET A 1 5.54 5.59 -73.46
N PRO A 2 5.46 4.61 -72.56
CA PRO A 2 6.01 4.54 -71.20
C PRO A 2 7.14 3.47 -71.10
N SER A 3 8.07 3.42 -70.15
CA SER A 3 8.22 3.97 -68.78
C SER A 3 7.59 3.15 -67.63
N VAL A 4 7.96 1.87 -67.49
CA VAL A 4 7.85 1.11 -66.22
C VAL A 4 9.10 0.25 -66.00
N LEU A 5 10.11 0.79 -65.30
CA LEU A 5 11.28 0.01 -64.84
C LEU A 5 11.90 0.54 -63.53
N TYR A 6 11.05 1.13 -62.68
CA TYR A 6 11.36 1.44 -61.28
C TYR A 6 10.23 0.86 -60.42
N GLY A 7 10.57 0.00 -59.45
CA GLY A 7 9.60 -0.64 -58.56
C GLY A 7 10.16 -1.73 -57.65
N GLY A 8 11.08 -2.56 -58.14
CA GLY A 8 11.62 -3.69 -57.38
C GLY A 8 12.45 -3.30 -56.13
N CYS A 9 13.28 -2.25 -56.22
CA CYS A 9 14.18 -1.87 -55.12
C CYS A 9 13.51 -1.17 -53.93
N MET A 10 12.33 -0.53 -54.10
CA MET A 10 11.71 0.22 -53.00
C MET A 10 11.05 -0.66 -51.95
N LEU A 11 10.61 -1.88 -52.26
CA LEU A 11 9.98 -2.74 -51.25
C LEU A 11 11.00 -3.36 -50.28
N ALA A 12 12.21 -3.68 -50.74
CA ALA A 12 13.27 -4.18 -49.85
C ALA A 12 13.70 -3.09 -48.85
N LEU A 13 13.90 -1.85 -49.32
CA LEU A 13 14.22 -0.71 -48.46
C LEU A 13 13.06 -0.31 -47.52
N LYS A 14 11.79 -0.48 -47.92
CA LYS A 14 10.65 -0.29 -47.02
C LYS A 14 10.49 -1.40 -45.97
N PHE A 15 10.88 -2.64 -46.26
CA PHE A 15 10.90 -3.70 -45.25
C PHE A 15 12.03 -3.51 -44.22
N LEU A 16 13.11 -2.81 -44.59
CA LEU A 16 14.16 -2.38 -43.66
C LEU A 16 13.80 -1.11 -42.84
N TRP A 17 12.62 -0.52 -43.06
CA TRP A 17 12.16 0.70 -42.38
C TRP A 17 10.96 0.47 -41.43
N LEU A 18 10.64 -0.80 -41.15
CA LEU A 18 9.61 -1.22 -40.18
C LEU A 18 10.17 -1.98 -38.98
N PHE A 19 11.49 -2.14 -38.90
CA PHE A 19 12.19 -2.44 -37.65
C PHE A 19 12.88 -1.16 -37.15
N VAL A 20 12.09 -0.25 -36.60
CA VAL A 20 12.63 0.66 -35.58
C VAL A 20 12.87 -0.20 -34.34
N LEU A 21 14.08 -0.74 -34.24
CA LEU A 21 14.62 -1.20 -32.98
C LEU A 21 14.76 0.05 -32.10
N VAL A 22 13.79 0.25 -31.20
CA VAL A 22 13.94 1.20 -30.10
C VAL A 22 15.01 0.60 -29.18
N GLU A 23 16.24 1.11 -29.30
CA GLU A 23 17.35 0.72 -28.44
C GLU A 23 17.14 1.27 -27.02
N ALA A 24 17.61 0.50 -26.02
CA ALA A 24 17.56 0.85 -24.61
C ALA A 24 18.15 2.25 -24.36
N THR A 25 17.32 3.23 -23.96
CA THR A 25 17.75 4.62 -23.89
C THR A 25 18.24 4.99 -22.49
N THR A 26 19.42 5.60 -22.41
CA THR A 26 19.99 6.09 -21.14
C THR A 26 19.41 7.47 -20.82
N ARG A 27 18.56 7.56 -19.79
CA ARG A 27 17.96 8.80 -19.29
C ARG A 27 18.87 9.40 -18.22
N THR A 28 19.61 10.45 -18.58
CA THR A 28 20.59 11.09 -17.68
C THR A 28 19.98 12.29 -16.97
N TYR A 29 20.07 12.33 -15.65
CA TYR A 29 19.58 13.42 -14.79
C TYR A 29 20.73 13.97 -13.94
N TYR A 30 20.78 15.30 -13.76
CA TYR A 30 21.73 15.96 -12.85
C TYR A 30 20.96 16.63 -11.72
N VAL A 31 21.17 16.16 -10.49
CA VAL A 31 20.37 16.59 -9.33
C VAL A 31 21.28 17.18 -8.25
N GLY A 32 20.96 18.39 -7.79
CA GLY A 32 21.56 19.01 -6.62
C GLY A 32 20.62 18.94 -5.41
N ILE A 33 21.16 18.57 -4.25
CA ILE A 33 20.49 18.82 -2.96
C ILE A 33 20.85 20.23 -2.51
N VAL A 34 19.85 21.09 -2.36
CA VAL A 34 20.03 22.52 -2.05
C VAL A 34 19.14 22.90 -0.86
N GLU A 35 19.66 23.75 0.03
CA GLU A 35 18.89 24.30 1.15
C GLU A 35 18.20 25.62 0.75
N GLU A 36 16.89 25.73 0.98
CA GLU A 36 16.13 26.95 0.74
C GLU A 36 15.05 27.20 1.81
N ASN A 37 14.56 28.44 1.92
CA ASN A 37 13.44 28.76 2.80
C ASN A 37 12.13 28.52 2.05
N TRP A 38 11.43 27.45 2.41
CA TRP A 38 10.10 27.13 1.89
C TRP A 38 9.02 27.96 2.59
N ASP A 39 8.02 28.41 1.83
CA ASP A 39 6.84 29.14 2.33
C ASP A 39 5.60 28.31 2.00
N TYR A 40 4.95 27.76 3.03
CA TYR A 40 3.80 26.87 2.86
C TYR A 40 2.55 27.58 2.33
N ALA A 41 2.47 28.91 2.44
CA ALA A 41 1.27 29.67 2.08
C ALA A 41 1.64 31.06 1.52
N PRO A 42 2.33 31.14 0.35
CA PRO A 42 3.03 32.33 -0.13
C PRO A 42 2.14 33.55 -0.40
N THR A 43 0.82 33.38 -0.56
CA THR A 43 -0.09 34.53 -0.76
C THR A 43 -0.45 35.26 0.54
N GLY A 44 -0.14 34.69 1.71
CA GLY A 44 -0.59 35.22 3.01
C GLY A 44 -2.09 35.07 3.27
N LYS A 45 -2.84 34.39 2.39
CA LYS A 45 -4.30 34.24 2.45
C LYS A 45 -4.74 32.79 2.35
N ASN A 46 -5.90 32.50 2.93
CA ASN A 46 -6.64 31.28 2.65
C ASN A 46 -7.38 31.50 1.32
N LEU A 47 -6.95 30.84 0.25
CA LEU A 47 -7.53 31.04 -1.09
C LEU A 47 -8.89 30.36 -1.29
N ILE A 48 -9.39 29.65 -0.27
CA ILE A 48 -10.73 29.04 -0.24
C ILE A 48 -11.75 29.98 0.41
N THR A 49 -11.38 30.66 1.51
CA THR A 49 -12.26 31.61 2.24
C THR A 49 -12.06 33.07 1.83
N GLY A 50 -10.91 33.42 1.24
CA GLY A 50 -10.49 34.78 0.93
C GLY A 50 -9.91 35.57 2.12
N GLN A 51 -9.89 34.98 3.32
CA GLN A 51 -9.45 35.63 4.56
C GLN A 51 -7.90 35.72 4.67
N SER A 52 -7.42 36.62 5.54
CA SER A 52 -6.01 36.63 5.95
C SER A 52 -5.72 35.39 6.80
N LEU A 53 -4.58 34.74 6.58
CA LEU A 53 -4.18 33.55 7.35
C LEU A 53 -3.97 33.83 8.85
N THR A 54 -3.79 35.11 9.23
CA THR A 54 -3.65 35.52 10.64
C THR A 54 -4.97 35.87 11.33
N GLU A 55 -6.08 35.87 10.58
CA GLU A 55 -7.44 36.23 11.02
C GLU A 55 -8.40 35.03 10.92
N ASP A 56 -8.15 34.12 9.97
CA ASP A 56 -8.76 32.80 9.86
C ASP A 56 -8.37 31.92 11.07
N GLU A 57 -9.37 31.52 11.86
CA GLU A 57 -9.21 30.86 13.17
C GLU A 57 -8.29 29.64 13.08
N HIS A 58 -8.61 28.70 12.18
CA HIS A 58 -7.86 27.47 11.97
C HIS A 58 -6.48 27.71 11.34
N ALA A 59 -6.38 28.61 10.35
CA ALA A 59 -5.08 28.88 9.73
C ALA A 59 -4.10 29.53 10.71
N SER A 60 -4.60 30.37 11.62
CA SER A 60 -3.78 31.14 12.55
C SER A 60 -2.96 30.29 13.53
N GLU A 61 -3.30 29.02 13.73
CA GLU A 61 -2.54 28.09 14.58
C GLU A 61 -1.20 27.69 13.94
N PHE A 62 -1.19 27.38 12.64
CA PHE A 62 -0.02 26.87 11.91
C PHE A 62 0.85 27.98 11.30
N VAL A 63 0.23 29.08 10.85
CA VAL A 63 0.92 30.09 10.01
C VAL A 63 1.50 31.28 10.79
N LYS A 64 1.07 31.48 12.03
CA LYS A 64 1.29 32.73 12.78
C LYS A 64 2.59 32.71 13.56
N ARG A 65 3.57 33.45 13.03
CA ARG A 65 4.84 33.75 13.72
C ARG A 65 4.57 34.37 15.10
N GLY A 66 5.23 33.87 16.14
CA GLY A 66 5.06 34.31 17.53
C GLY A 66 6.36 34.21 18.34
N ALA A 67 6.28 34.45 19.66
CA ALA A 67 7.43 34.28 20.57
C ALA A 67 7.98 32.85 20.48
N ASN A 68 7.09 31.87 20.67
CA ASN A 68 7.34 30.43 20.68
C ASN A 68 6.69 29.70 19.48
N ARG A 69 6.55 30.36 18.32
CA ARG A 69 5.92 29.81 17.10
C ARG A 69 6.67 30.28 15.84
N ILE A 70 7.02 29.33 14.96
CA ILE A 70 7.78 29.59 13.71
C ILE A 70 6.89 30.29 12.67
N GLY A 71 5.67 29.75 12.46
CA GLY A 71 4.74 30.20 11.43
C GLY A 71 5.01 29.54 10.07
N ARG A 72 4.52 30.14 8.98
CA ARG A 72 4.46 29.48 7.65
C ARG A 72 5.78 29.30 6.85
N ILE A 73 6.94 29.71 7.37
CA ILE A 73 8.22 29.67 6.64
C ILE A 73 9.24 28.81 7.39
N TYR A 74 9.82 27.83 6.70
CA TYR A 74 10.80 26.88 7.24
C TYR A 74 11.96 26.72 6.27
N LYS A 75 13.18 26.58 6.79
CA LYS A 75 14.33 26.11 6.02
C LYS A 75 14.18 24.62 5.77
N LYS A 76 14.32 24.22 4.50
CA LYS A 76 14.21 22.85 3.99
C LYS A 76 15.42 22.50 3.13
N ALA A 77 15.65 21.21 2.90
CA ALA A 77 16.51 20.72 1.83
C ALA A 77 15.63 20.14 0.72
N VAL A 78 15.91 20.50 -0.53
CA VAL A 78 15.12 20.12 -1.70
C VAL A 78 16.01 19.59 -2.83
N TYR A 79 15.47 18.69 -3.64
CA TYR A 79 16.10 18.27 -4.88
C TYR A 79 15.82 19.29 -6.00
N LYS A 80 16.88 19.67 -6.73
CA LYS A 80 16.82 20.57 -7.89
C LYS A 80 17.50 19.95 -9.09
N GLU A 81 16.95 20.14 -10.27
CA GLU A 81 17.49 19.61 -11.52
C GLU A 81 18.41 20.63 -12.21
N PHE A 82 19.44 20.14 -12.90
CA PHE A 82 20.41 20.95 -13.61
C PHE A 82 20.62 20.44 -15.04
N THR A 83 21.06 21.32 -15.95
CA THR A 83 21.29 20.96 -17.36
C THR A 83 22.39 19.93 -17.58
N ASP A 84 23.41 19.94 -16.71
CA ASP A 84 24.63 19.15 -16.85
C ASP A 84 25.44 19.12 -15.54
N GLY A 85 26.52 18.32 -15.54
CA GLY A 85 27.39 18.08 -14.39
C GLY A 85 28.24 19.27 -13.92
N THR A 86 28.12 20.46 -14.51
CA THR A 86 28.66 21.70 -13.91
C THR A 86 27.78 22.19 -12.75
N TYR A 87 26.48 21.85 -12.76
CA TYR A 87 25.47 22.34 -11.82
C TYR A 87 25.35 23.88 -11.77
N THR A 88 25.60 24.59 -12.89
CA THR A 88 25.49 26.07 -12.94
C THR A 88 24.14 26.59 -13.42
N GLN A 89 23.33 25.79 -14.10
CA GLN A 89 22.01 26.19 -14.63
C GLN A 89 20.92 25.23 -14.14
N GLU A 90 20.05 25.72 -13.26
CA GLU A 90 18.86 25.03 -12.74
C GLU A 90 17.80 24.90 -13.85
N ILE A 91 17.17 23.73 -13.97
CA ILE A 91 15.99 23.52 -14.81
C ILE A 91 14.76 23.87 -13.97
N PRO A 92 13.91 24.84 -14.40
CA PRO A 92 12.80 25.30 -13.59
C PRO A 92 11.66 24.28 -13.53
N LYS A 93 11.42 23.71 -12.34
CA LYS A 93 10.31 22.78 -12.12
C LYS A 93 8.93 23.46 -12.27
N PRO A 94 7.91 22.76 -12.83
CA PRO A 94 6.52 23.22 -12.80
C PRO A 94 6.06 23.63 -11.40
N SER A 95 5.44 24.81 -11.27
CA SER A 95 5.12 25.41 -9.97
C SER A 95 4.14 24.60 -9.11
N TRP A 96 3.35 23.70 -9.71
CA TRP A 96 2.45 22.80 -9.00
C TRP A 96 3.20 21.71 -8.21
N LEU A 97 4.47 21.40 -8.50
CA LEU A 97 5.30 20.45 -7.72
C LEU A 97 5.64 20.95 -6.31
N GLY A 98 5.51 22.26 -6.05
CA GLY A 98 5.90 22.86 -4.78
C GLY A 98 7.35 22.54 -4.41
N PHE A 99 7.61 22.03 -3.20
CA PHE A 99 8.98 21.70 -2.79
C PHE A 99 9.54 20.40 -3.40
N LEU A 100 8.71 19.54 -3.99
CA LEU A 100 9.13 18.24 -4.54
C LEU A 100 10.30 18.35 -5.54
N GLY A 101 11.08 17.29 -5.62
CA GLY A 101 12.11 17.13 -6.65
C GLY A 101 11.56 17.06 -8.09
N PRO A 102 12.45 17.11 -9.10
CA PRO A 102 12.07 16.94 -10.51
C PRO A 102 11.38 15.60 -10.81
N VAL A 103 10.49 15.58 -11.81
CA VAL A 103 9.81 14.35 -12.26
C VAL A 103 10.75 13.54 -13.14
N MET A 104 11.34 12.48 -12.57
CA MET A 104 12.12 11.53 -13.34
C MET A 104 11.20 10.58 -14.11
N LYS A 105 11.46 10.35 -15.40
CA LYS A 105 10.66 9.44 -16.26
C LYS A 105 11.56 8.51 -17.06
N ALA A 106 11.18 7.24 -17.14
CA ALA A 106 11.75 6.26 -18.07
C ALA A 106 10.70 5.20 -18.44
N GLN A 107 10.98 4.38 -19.45
CA GLN A 107 10.13 3.28 -19.90
C GLN A 107 10.85 1.93 -19.80
N GLU A 108 10.12 0.82 -19.90
CA GLU A 108 10.66 -0.55 -20.06
C GLU A 108 11.87 -0.58 -21.03
N GLU A 109 12.98 -1.17 -20.58
CA GLU A 109 14.31 -1.23 -21.21
C GLU A 109 15.18 0.05 -21.19
N ASP A 110 14.70 1.20 -20.72
CA ASP A 110 15.56 2.37 -20.48
C ASP A 110 16.44 2.19 -19.20
N ILE A 111 17.43 3.05 -19.01
CA ILE A 111 18.28 3.10 -17.81
C ILE A 111 18.30 4.52 -17.26
N PHE A 112 17.95 4.73 -15.99
CA PHE A 112 18.21 5.98 -15.29
C PHE A 112 19.70 6.07 -14.91
N VAL A 113 20.32 7.21 -15.18
CA VAL A 113 21.65 7.58 -14.66
C VAL A 113 21.51 8.93 -13.96
N VAL A 114 21.57 8.94 -12.63
CA VAL A 114 21.32 10.13 -11.82
C VAL A 114 22.61 10.59 -11.14
N HIS A 115 23.14 11.73 -11.59
CA HIS A 115 24.31 12.37 -11.03
C HIS A 115 23.90 13.30 -9.88
N LEU A 116 23.94 12.79 -8.65
CA LEU A 116 23.63 13.54 -7.45
C LEU A 116 24.84 14.37 -7.00
N LYS A 117 24.60 15.60 -6.54
CA LYS A 117 25.58 16.42 -5.82
C LYS A 117 24.96 17.08 -4.60
N ASN A 118 25.63 16.98 -3.44
CA ASN A 118 25.11 17.53 -2.20
C ASN A 118 25.70 18.94 -1.95
N PHE A 119 24.83 19.97 -1.91
CA PHE A 119 25.21 21.35 -1.55
C PHE A 119 24.71 21.76 -0.15
N ALA A 120 24.00 20.87 0.57
CA ALA A 120 23.58 21.11 1.95
C ALA A 120 24.74 20.91 2.95
N PHE A 121 24.56 21.39 4.18
CA PHE A 121 25.58 21.31 5.23
C PHE A 121 25.63 19.94 5.95
N ARG A 122 24.70 19.02 5.66
CA ARG A 122 24.67 17.65 6.21
C ARG A 122 24.72 16.59 5.11
N PRO A 123 25.20 15.36 5.38
CA PRO A 123 25.12 14.26 4.42
C PRO A 123 23.66 13.91 4.10
N TYR A 124 23.44 13.37 2.91
CA TYR A 124 22.16 12.87 2.39
C TYR A 124 22.44 11.80 1.33
N SER A 125 21.44 11.05 0.88
CA SER A 125 21.56 10.03 -0.18
C SER A 125 20.45 10.17 -1.22
N LEU A 126 20.28 9.19 -2.12
CA LEU A 126 19.19 9.13 -3.09
C LEU A 126 18.78 7.67 -3.37
N HIS A 127 17.60 7.30 -2.88
CA HIS A 127 17.04 5.95 -2.93
C HIS A 127 15.76 5.91 -3.77
N PRO A 128 15.63 5.03 -4.78
CA PRO A 128 14.45 4.94 -5.66
C PRO A 128 13.48 3.82 -5.26
N HIS A 129 12.20 4.04 -5.56
CA HIS A 129 11.14 3.03 -5.46
C HIS A 129 10.79 2.46 -6.85
N GLY A 130 10.25 1.25 -6.91
CA GLY A 130 9.73 0.62 -8.13
C GLY A 130 10.76 0.24 -9.20
N LEU A 131 12.05 0.13 -8.83
CA LEU A 131 13.15 -0.10 -9.78
C LEU A 131 14.11 -1.19 -9.31
N PHE A 132 14.78 -1.81 -10.28
CA PHE A 132 15.93 -2.67 -10.04
C PHE A 132 17.20 -1.82 -9.86
N TYR A 133 17.97 -2.13 -8.83
CA TYR A 133 19.27 -1.51 -8.58
C TYR A 133 20.22 -2.48 -7.85
N TYR A 134 21.52 -2.30 -8.06
CA TYR A 134 22.54 -3.02 -7.30
C TYR A 134 22.86 -2.29 -5.99
N LYS A 135 23.53 -3.00 -5.06
CA LYS A 135 24.05 -2.49 -3.77
C LYS A 135 25.13 -1.39 -3.88
N ASP A 136 25.31 -0.77 -5.04
CA ASP A 136 26.15 0.41 -5.29
C ASP A 136 25.36 1.53 -6.02
N SER A 137 24.03 1.48 -5.94
CA SER A 137 23.07 2.49 -6.43
C SER A 137 21.74 2.41 -5.67
N GLU A 138 21.72 1.89 -4.44
CA GLU A 138 20.54 1.81 -3.58
C GLU A 138 20.37 3.07 -2.72
N GLY A 139 21.46 3.66 -2.24
CA GLY A 139 21.43 4.91 -1.49
C GLY A 139 20.76 4.83 -0.11
N ALA A 140 20.78 3.68 0.57
CA ALA A 140 20.14 3.49 1.88
C ALA A 140 21.10 2.89 2.91
N LEU A 141 21.33 3.60 4.02
CA LEU A 141 22.33 3.23 5.02
C LEU A 141 21.79 2.21 6.04
N TYR A 142 22.13 0.93 5.88
CA TYR A 142 21.83 -0.11 6.89
C TYR A 142 22.88 -1.26 6.95
N PRO A 143 22.88 -2.07 8.03
CA PRO A 143 23.73 -3.28 8.20
C PRO A 143 23.42 -4.46 7.26
N ASP A 144 23.60 -4.26 5.96
CA ASP A 144 23.49 -5.25 4.88
C ASP A 144 24.68 -6.22 4.72
N GLY A 145 25.82 -5.92 5.34
CA GLY A 145 27.07 -6.68 5.18
C GLY A 145 27.93 -6.30 3.96
N THR A 146 27.65 -5.19 3.27
CA THR A 146 28.49 -4.69 2.17
C THR A 146 29.67 -3.84 2.67
N SER A 147 30.60 -3.50 1.77
CA SER A 147 31.73 -2.61 2.05
C SER A 147 32.37 -2.08 0.76
N GLY A 148 33.20 -1.05 0.87
CA GLY A 148 33.87 -0.43 -0.28
C GLY A 148 32.88 0.34 -1.16
N LYS A 149 32.95 0.15 -2.49
CA LYS A 149 32.08 0.83 -3.46
C LYS A 149 30.58 0.68 -3.15
N ASN A 150 30.19 -0.48 -2.65
CA ASN A 150 28.82 -0.83 -2.27
C ASN A 150 28.36 -0.18 -0.93
N LYS A 151 28.98 0.94 -0.56
CA LYS A 151 28.69 1.83 0.57
C LYS A 151 29.03 3.30 0.25
N GLU A 152 29.35 3.63 -1.01
CA GLU A 152 29.63 4.99 -1.45
C GLU A 152 28.34 5.73 -1.88
N ASP A 153 27.27 4.98 -2.16
CA ASP A 153 25.91 5.47 -2.44
C ASP A 153 25.12 5.78 -1.16
N ASP A 154 25.26 4.98 -0.09
CA ASP A 154 24.56 5.16 1.20
C ASP A 154 24.66 6.58 1.78
N ILE A 155 25.78 7.29 1.57
CA ILE A 155 26.08 8.58 2.21
C ILE A 155 26.83 9.52 1.26
N VAL A 156 26.12 10.48 0.65
CA VAL A 156 26.74 11.58 -0.11
C VAL A 156 26.98 12.78 0.81
N VAL A 157 28.23 12.91 1.26
CA VAL A 157 28.69 13.97 2.17
C VAL A 157 28.58 15.39 1.56
N PRO A 158 28.53 16.46 2.39
CA PRO A 158 28.50 17.85 1.93
C PRO A 158 29.62 18.18 0.91
N GLY A 159 29.24 18.77 -0.22
CA GLY A 159 30.13 19.06 -1.35
C GLY A 159 30.48 17.86 -2.23
N GLY A 160 30.17 16.64 -1.80
CA GLY A 160 30.38 15.40 -2.54
C GLY A 160 29.35 15.16 -3.65
N ASN A 161 29.64 14.18 -4.50
CA ASN A 161 28.79 13.74 -5.58
C ASN A 161 28.80 12.21 -5.71
N TYR A 162 27.72 11.64 -6.24
CA TYR A 162 27.62 10.22 -6.58
C TYR A 162 26.83 10.03 -7.88
N THR A 163 26.90 8.86 -8.50
CA THR A 163 26.15 8.53 -9.72
C THR A 163 25.41 7.21 -9.55
N TYR A 164 24.09 7.30 -9.44
CA TYR A 164 23.19 6.18 -9.28
C TYR A 164 22.78 5.64 -10.66
N THR A 165 22.72 4.32 -10.82
CA THR A 165 22.30 3.67 -12.07
C THR A 165 21.17 2.68 -11.82
N TRP A 166 19.99 2.93 -12.40
CA TRP A 166 18.78 2.14 -12.17
C TRP A 166 18.19 1.65 -13.50
N PRO A 167 18.47 0.41 -13.92
CA PRO A 167 17.90 -0.19 -15.12
C PRO A 167 16.39 -0.47 -14.98
N VAL A 168 15.58 -0.05 -15.96
CA VAL A 168 14.16 -0.38 -16.01
C VAL A 168 13.97 -1.78 -16.61
N LYS A 169 14.24 -2.79 -15.78
CA LYS A 169 13.91 -4.20 -16.07
C LYS A 169 12.42 -4.35 -16.39
N LYS A 170 12.09 -5.29 -17.28
CA LYS A 170 10.71 -5.63 -17.64
C LYS A 170 9.92 -6.20 -16.46
N GLU A 171 10.64 -6.89 -15.59
CA GLU A 171 10.19 -7.49 -14.34
C GLU A 171 9.77 -6.41 -13.32
N TYR A 172 10.06 -5.13 -13.58
CA TYR A 172 9.76 -3.96 -12.75
C TYR A 172 8.87 -2.91 -13.47
N ALA A 173 8.79 -2.95 -14.81
CA ALA A 173 7.90 -2.09 -15.61
C ALA A 173 6.39 -2.45 -15.41
N PRO A 174 5.42 -1.57 -15.71
CA PRO A 174 3.99 -1.82 -15.43
C PRO A 174 3.42 -3.09 -16.09
N THR A 175 2.42 -3.75 -15.47
CA THR A 175 1.72 -4.89 -16.09
C THR A 175 0.84 -4.46 -17.27
N LEU A 176 0.19 -5.41 -17.95
CA LEU A 176 -0.79 -5.08 -18.98
C LEU A 176 -2.01 -4.32 -18.40
N ALA A 177 -2.43 -4.63 -17.16
CA ALA A 177 -3.59 -4.04 -16.51
C ALA A 177 -3.30 -2.74 -15.73
N ASP A 178 -2.03 -2.48 -15.39
CA ASP A 178 -1.60 -1.21 -14.79
C ASP A 178 -1.79 -0.02 -15.76
N PRO A 179 -1.83 1.23 -15.27
CA PRO A 179 -1.78 2.44 -16.10
C PRO A 179 -0.51 2.53 -16.96
N THR A 180 -0.52 3.41 -17.98
CA THR A 180 0.61 3.60 -18.93
C THR A 180 1.94 3.91 -18.25
N CYS A 181 1.89 4.63 -17.12
CA CYS A 181 3.03 4.83 -16.21
C CYS A 181 2.58 4.61 -14.77
N LEU A 182 3.38 3.87 -14.00
CA LEU A 182 3.22 3.76 -12.55
C LEU A 182 3.88 4.94 -11.85
N THR A 183 3.36 5.26 -10.66
CA THR A 183 3.89 6.27 -9.76
C THR A 183 4.78 5.60 -8.74
N TRP A 184 5.99 6.11 -8.57
CA TRP A 184 6.92 5.79 -7.49
C TRP A 184 7.53 7.10 -6.96
N ILE A 185 8.46 6.99 -6.02
CA ILE A 185 9.25 8.12 -5.50
C ILE A 185 10.75 7.86 -5.58
N TYR A 186 11.53 8.91 -5.34
CA TYR A 186 12.87 8.81 -4.77
C TYR A 186 12.96 9.73 -3.55
N HIS A 187 13.76 9.36 -2.56
CA HIS A 187 14.00 10.15 -1.35
C HIS A 187 15.43 9.97 -0.81
N SER A 188 15.86 10.76 0.17
CA SER A 188 17.09 10.45 0.93
C SER A 188 16.76 9.42 2.03
N HIS A 189 17.71 8.53 2.30
CA HIS A 189 17.53 7.33 3.13
C HIS A 189 18.74 7.12 4.09
N ILE A 190 19.21 8.20 4.71
CA ILE A 190 20.12 8.11 5.87
C ILE A 190 19.30 8.01 7.16
N ASP A 191 18.29 8.86 7.28
CA ASP A 191 17.23 8.80 8.28
C ASP A 191 15.93 9.17 7.57
N THR A 192 15.24 8.15 7.03
CA THR A 192 14.14 8.33 6.07
C THR A 192 13.06 9.30 6.57
N PRO A 193 12.51 9.18 7.79
CA PRO A 193 11.56 10.16 8.32
C PRO A 193 12.09 11.59 8.37
N ARG A 194 13.29 11.79 8.91
CA ARG A 194 13.85 13.15 9.11
C ARG A 194 14.32 13.78 7.81
N ASP A 195 14.84 12.98 6.89
CA ASP A 195 15.24 13.40 5.55
C ASP A 195 14.03 13.81 4.70
N ILE A 196 12.91 13.05 4.75
CA ILE A 196 11.66 13.38 4.06
C ILE A 196 10.99 14.60 4.70
N SER A 197 10.86 14.67 6.02
CA SER A 197 10.34 15.88 6.71
C SER A 197 11.18 17.13 6.39
N SER A 198 12.49 16.98 6.18
CA SER A 198 13.36 18.07 5.74
C SER A 198 13.10 18.53 4.30
N GLY A 199 12.39 17.75 3.48
CA GLY A 199 11.96 18.09 2.11
C GLY A 199 12.53 17.21 0.99
N LEU A 200 13.37 16.20 1.28
CA LEU A 200 14.04 15.39 0.26
C LEU A 200 13.21 14.21 -0.24
N ILE A 201 12.21 14.53 -1.06
CA ILE A 201 11.39 13.58 -1.81
C ILE A 201 11.03 14.13 -3.20
N GLY A 202 10.94 13.26 -4.20
CA GLY A 202 10.51 13.61 -5.56
C GLY A 202 9.85 12.44 -6.29
N PRO A 203 9.01 12.71 -7.31
CA PRO A 203 8.27 11.67 -8.03
C PRO A 203 9.11 11.00 -9.13
N LEU A 204 8.94 9.69 -9.25
CA LEU A 204 9.61 8.81 -10.20
C LEU A 204 8.57 8.03 -10.99
N LEU A 205 8.59 8.12 -12.32
CA LEU A 205 7.60 7.47 -13.19
C LEU A 205 8.24 6.40 -14.07
N VAL A 206 7.68 5.19 -14.04
CA VAL A 206 8.11 4.06 -14.88
C VAL A 206 6.98 3.66 -15.81
N CYS A 207 7.24 3.74 -17.12
CA CYS A 207 6.24 3.62 -18.17
C CYS A 207 6.38 2.32 -19.00
N LYS A 208 5.31 1.93 -19.68
CA LYS A 208 5.33 0.81 -20.66
C LYS A 208 6.17 1.19 -21.88
N LYS A 209 6.78 0.20 -22.54
CA LYS A 209 7.63 0.45 -23.73
C LYS A 209 6.90 1.21 -24.83
N GLY A 210 7.52 2.26 -25.37
CA GLY A 210 6.97 3.10 -26.43
C GLY A 210 6.01 4.20 -25.94
N SER A 211 6.01 4.52 -24.65
CA SER A 211 5.16 5.58 -24.08
C SER A 211 5.83 6.96 -24.01
N LEU A 212 7.14 7.04 -24.26
CA LEU A 212 7.94 8.27 -24.15
C LEU A 212 8.64 8.60 -25.47
N ASP A 213 8.13 9.61 -26.18
CA ASP A 213 8.85 10.28 -27.28
C ASP A 213 9.92 11.24 -26.70
N ASP A 214 11.01 11.52 -27.41
CA ASP A 214 12.03 12.48 -26.92
C ASP A 214 11.49 13.92 -26.76
N SER A 215 10.47 14.29 -27.54
CA SER A 215 9.71 15.53 -27.34
C SER A 215 8.88 15.55 -26.05
N SER A 216 8.50 14.37 -25.53
CA SER A 216 7.68 14.22 -24.31
C SER A 216 8.47 14.35 -23.01
N ILE A 217 9.81 14.37 -23.12
CA ILE A 217 10.74 14.46 -22.00
C ILE A 217 11.19 15.92 -21.77
N GLN A 218 11.27 16.73 -22.83
CA GLN A 218 11.58 18.17 -22.73
C GLN A 218 10.34 19.08 -22.70
N SER A 219 9.17 18.62 -23.15
CA SER A 219 7.93 19.39 -23.00
C SER A 219 7.24 19.09 -21.67
N THR A 220 6.82 20.13 -20.98
CA THR A 220 5.95 20.04 -19.79
C THR A 220 4.49 19.70 -20.14
N ASP A 221 4.24 19.22 -21.36
CA ASP A 221 2.93 19.27 -22.04
C ASP A 221 2.58 17.97 -22.81
N ALA A 222 3.43 16.95 -22.70
CA ALA A 222 3.16 15.62 -23.25
C ALA A 222 2.77 14.64 -22.14
N ALA A 223 1.61 14.00 -22.31
CA ALA A 223 0.87 13.30 -21.26
C ALA A 223 0.66 14.20 -20.02
N LYS A 224 -0.33 15.11 -20.13
CA LYS A 224 -0.75 16.01 -19.05
C LYS A 224 -1.11 15.22 -17.80
N GLY A 225 -0.21 15.23 -16.84
CA GLY A 225 -0.40 14.56 -15.56
C GLY A 225 0.34 15.27 -14.44
N PHE A 226 -0.24 15.21 -13.26
CA PHE A 226 0.18 15.99 -12.09
C PHE A 226 0.60 15.04 -10.98
N ALA A 227 1.82 15.21 -10.47
CA ALA A 227 2.25 14.53 -9.26
C ALA A 227 1.76 15.31 -8.03
N LEU A 228 1.05 14.63 -7.13
CA LEU A 228 0.50 15.19 -5.90
C LEU A 228 0.87 14.32 -4.70
N MET A 229 1.77 14.83 -3.87
CA MET A 229 2.07 14.32 -2.54
C MET A 229 1.10 14.93 -1.53
N TYR A 230 0.34 14.06 -0.86
CA TYR A 230 -0.44 14.37 0.34
C TYR A 230 0.42 14.01 1.56
N ASN A 231 0.73 15.00 2.39
CA ASN A 231 1.55 14.79 3.58
C ASN A 231 1.33 15.89 4.63
N ILE A 232 1.28 15.49 5.89
CA ILE A 232 1.46 16.32 7.08
C ILE A 232 2.97 16.44 7.28
N VAL A 233 3.55 17.52 6.75
CA VAL A 233 5.00 17.73 6.84
C VAL A 233 5.34 18.13 8.27
N ASP A 234 5.77 17.17 9.08
CA ASP A 234 6.15 17.41 10.47
C ASP A 234 7.56 18.03 10.53
N GLU A 235 7.62 19.35 10.72
CA GLU A 235 8.87 20.10 10.83
C GLU A 235 9.57 19.92 12.19
N ASN A 236 9.00 19.19 13.16
CA ASN A 236 9.68 18.82 14.40
C ASN A 236 10.72 17.72 14.15
N LEU A 237 10.44 16.79 13.23
CA LEU A 237 11.38 15.75 12.78
C LEU A 237 12.50 16.31 11.87
N SER A 238 12.22 17.40 11.17
CA SER A 238 13.13 18.08 10.25
C SER A 238 14.52 18.34 10.84
N TRP A 239 15.58 18.09 10.06
CA TRP A 239 16.96 18.38 10.45
C TRP A 239 17.22 19.87 10.70
N TYR A 240 16.30 20.75 10.29
CA TYR A 240 16.41 22.20 10.41
C TYR A 240 15.60 22.81 11.55
N ILE A 241 14.91 22.02 12.40
CA ILE A 241 14.05 22.55 13.48
C ILE A 241 14.73 23.60 14.37
N ASP A 242 15.96 23.36 14.84
CA ASP A 242 16.71 24.35 15.66
C ASP A 242 17.15 25.59 14.86
N ALA A 243 17.43 25.44 13.57
CA ALA A 243 17.70 26.58 12.69
C ALA A 243 16.43 27.41 12.46
N ASN A 244 15.28 26.75 12.33
CA ASN A 244 13.97 27.36 12.12
C ASN A 244 13.49 28.10 13.37
N ILE A 245 13.60 27.48 14.55
CA ILE A 245 13.40 28.14 15.86
C ILE A 245 14.25 29.42 15.93
N LYS A 246 15.57 29.31 15.69
CA LYS A 246 16.50 30.44 15.80
C LYS A 246 16.28 31.56 14.78
N ALA A 247 15.80 31.24 13.58
CA ALA A 247 15.56 32.22 12.51
C ALA A 247 14.17 32.89 12.59
N PHE A 248 13.15 32.14 13.01
CA PHE A 248 11.75 32.50 12.83
C PHE A 248 10.96 32.70 14.12
N CYS A 249 11.29 32.08 15.25
CA CYS A 249 10.67 32.48 16.53
C CYS A 249 11.06 33.92 16.90
N LEU A 250 10.16 34.67 17.54
CA LEU A 250 10.43 36.04 18.00
C LEU A 250 11.19 36.07 19.33
N ASP A 251 11.05 35.03 20.15
CA ASP A 251 11.94 34.75 21.28
C ASP A 251 12.26 33.25 21.33
N PRO A 252 13.32 32.81 20.64
CA PRO A 252 13.77 31.42 20.62
C PRO A 252 14.07 30.82 22.01
N THR A 253 14.24 31.64 23.07
CA THR A 253 14.48 31.14 24.43
C THR A 253 13.21 30.71 25.16
N THR A 254 12.04 31.03 24.60
CA THR A 254 10.71 30.65 25.12
C THR A 254 10.12 29.39 24.47
N VAL A 255 10.85 28.74 23.55
CA VAL A 255 10.42 27.50 22.90
C VAL A 255 10.73 26.31 23.79
N ASP A 256 9.68 25.71 24.35
CA ASP A 256 9.71 24.30 24.71
C ASP A 256 9.39 23.46 23.47
N LYS A 257 10.21 22.44 23.19
CA LYS A 257 9.96 21.50 22.08
C LYS A 257 8.91 20.45 22.46
N GLU A 258 8.67 20.23 23.75
CA GLU A 258 7.67 19.28 24.25
C GLU A 258 6.27 19.89 24.40
N ASP A 259 6.10 21.21 24.20
CA ASP A 259 4.79 21.86 24.08
C ASP A 259 4.02 21.25 22.90
N GLU A 260 2.95 20.50 23.17
CA GLU A 260 2.10 19.92 22.14
C GLU A 260 1.50 21.00 21.21
N GLY A 261 1.28 22.22 21.72
CA GLY A 261 0.88 23.35 20.88
C GLY A 261 1.99 23.87 19.96
N PHE A 262 3.26 23.67 20.29
CA PHE A 262 4.39 23.95 19.42
C PHE A 262 4.50 22.86 18.36
N LYS A 263 4.51 21.59 18.78
CA LYS A 263 4.56 20.43 17.89
C LYS A 263 3.47 20.49 16.81
N ASN A 264 2.22 20.71 17.21
CA ASN A 264 1.10 20.76 16.28
C ASN A 264 1.14 21.99 15.36
N SER A 265 1.62 23.16 15.82
CA SER A 265 1.82 24.33 14.95
C SER A 265 2.87 24.10 13.84
N ASN A 266 3.74 23.10 14.01
CA ASN A 266 4.78 22.72 13.04
C ASN A 266 4.36 21.52 12.14
N LYS A 267 3.13 21.00 12.28
CA LYS A 267 2.58 19.91 11.44
C LYS A 267 1.83 20.48 10.23
N MET A 268 2.53 20.57 9.10
CA MET A 268 2.05 21.32 7.95
C MET A 268 1.23 20.43 7.00
N HIS A 269 -0.09 20.42 7.19
CA HIS A 269 -1.08 19.58 6.49
C HIS A 269 -1.24 19.97 5.00
N ALA A 270 -0.34 19.50 4.13
CA ALA A 270 -0.09 20.07 2.82
C ALA A 270 -0.34 19.13 1.62
N ILE A 271 -0.56 19.75 0.46
CA ILE A 271 -0.45 19.10 -0.85
C ILE A 271 0.76 19.72 -1.56
N ASN A 272 1.77 18.91 -1.90
CA ASN A 272 3.06 19.35 -2.46
C ASN A 272 3.78 20.44 -1.62
N GLY A 273 3.51 20.50 -0.32
CA GLY A 273 4.03 21.55 0.57
C GLY A 273 3.24 22.86 0.58
N TYR A 274 2.06 22.92 -0.04
CA TYR A 274 1.14 24.07 0.06
C TYR A 274 -0.11 23.79 0.89
N ILE A 275 -0.55 24.80 1.64
CA ILE A 275 -1.73 24.76 2.53
C ILE A 275 -2.76 25.85 2.18
N PHE A 276 -3.99 25.71 2.70
CA PHE A 276 -5.10 26.68 2.59
C PHE A 276 -5.36 27.18 1.15
N GLY A 277 -5.32 26.26 0.17
CA GLY A 277 -5.59 26.56 -1.23
C GLY A 277 -4.44 27.19 -2.02
N ASN A 278 -3.24 27.32 -1.44
CA ASN A 278 -2.10 28.01 -2.08
C ASN A 278 -1.44 27.21 -3.22
N LEU A 279 -1.78 25.94 -3.42
CA LEU A 279 -1.28 25.09 -4.52
C LEU A 279 -1.61 25.72 -5.90
N PRO A 280 -0.61 26.14 -6.70
CA PRO A 280 -0.85 26.88 -7.93
C PRO A 280 -0.97 25.99 -9.17
N ASN A 281 -1.56 26.53 -10.23
CA ASN A 281 -1.38 26.11 -11.63
C ASN A 281 -1.69 24.63 -11.98
N LEU A 282 -2.70 24.03 -11.33
CA LEU A 282 -3.34 22.80 -11.80
C LEU A 282 -4.37 23.12 -12.90
N GLU A 283 -3.94 23.26 -14.14
CA GLU A 283 -4.80 23.61 -15.28
C GLU A 283 -4.88 22.51 -16.35
N MET A 284 -6.08 22.19 -16.81
CA MET A 284 -6.35 21.10 -17.78
C MET A 284 -7.50 21.46 -18.73
N CYS A 285 -7.58 20.81 -19.90
CA CYS A 285 -8.64 21.10 -20.86
C CYS A 285 -9.83 20.14 -20.75
N ALA A 286 -11.04 20.67 -20.93
CA ALA A 286 -12.25 19.86 -21.03
C ALA A 286 -12.18 18.92 -22.25
N GLY A 287 -12.43 17.63 -22.01
CA GLY A 287 -12.32 16.54 -22.98
C GLY A 287 -11.00 15.78 -22.97
N GLU A 288 -9.99 16.22 -22.21
CA GLU A 288 -8.70 15.51 -22.08
C GLU A 288 -8.75 14.41 -21.00
N SER A 289 -7.96 13.36 -21.19
CA SER A 289 -7.58 12.44 -20.11
C SER A 289 -6.35 12.98 -19.39
N VAL A 290 -6.39 12.95 -18.06
CA VAL A 290 -5.36 13.47 -17.14
C VAL A 290 -4.94 12.36 -16.19
N SER A 291 -3.65 12.10 -16.08
CA SER A 291 -3.09 11.15 -15.11
C SER A 291 -2.70 11.88 -13.82
N TRP A 292 -3.24 11.45 -12.69
CA TRP A 292 -2.83 11.93 -11.38
C TRP A 292 -1.88 10.91 -10.76
N TYR A 293 -0.64 11.33 -10.52
CA TYR A 293 0.41 10.52 -9.91
C TYR A 293 0.40 10.82 -8.41
N LEU A 294 -0.40 10.06 -7.65
CA LEU A 294 -0.68 10.35 -6.25
C LEU A 294 0.31 9.61 -5.35
N ILE A 295 0.80 10.34 -4.34
CA ILE A 295 1.77 9.88 -3.35
C ILE A 295 1.20 10.21 -1.97
N GLY A 296 1.04 9.22 -1.10
CA GLY A 296 1.00 9.44 0.34
C GLY A 296 2.41 9.28 0.92
N ILE A 297 2.77 10.06 1.94
CA ILE A 297 3.99 9.88 2.74
C ILE A 297 3.76 10.49 4.13
N GLY A 298 4.47 10.03 5.16
CA GLY A 298 4.42 10.64 6.50
C GLY A 298 4.36 9.63 7.65
N ASN A 299 3.46 9.86 8.62
CA ASN A 299 3.35 9.07 9.84
C ASN A 299 1.94 8.45 10.03
N GLU A 300 1.64 7.85 11.18
CA GLU A 300 0.34 7.22 11.51
C GLU A 300 -0.88 8.10 11.16
N ILE A 301 -0.76 9.41 11.40
CA ILE A 301 -1.82 10.40 11.12
C ILE A 301 -1.98 10.74 9.63
N ASP A 302 -1.11 10.28 8.73
CA ASP A 302 -1.19 10.56 7.28
C ASP A 302 -2.22 9.68 6.54
N ILE A 303 -3.43 9.59 7.09
CA ILE A 303 -4.60 8.98 6.48
C ILE A 303 -5.27 10.00 5.54
N HIS A 304 -5.07 9.87 4.23
CA HIS A 304 -5.54 10.89 3.27
C HIS A 304 -6.59 10.39 2.29
N SER A 305 -7.84 10.82 2.48
CA SER A 305 -8.92 10.61 1.51
C SER A 305 -8.98 11.74 0.47
N ALA A 306 -8.16 11.64 -0.57
CA ALA A 306 -8.08 12.59 -1.68
C ALA A 306 -9.35 12.58 -2.55
N TYR A 307 -10.05 13.72 -2.62
CA TYR A 307 -11.31 13.90 -3.35
C TYR A 307 -11.25 15.07 -4.34
N PHE A 308 -11.81 14.86 -5.53
CA PHE A 308 -11.78 15.77 -6.68
C PHE A 308 -13.21 16.25 -7.01
N TYR A 309 -13.55 17.50 -6.65
CA TYR A 309 -14.94 17.98 -6.76
C TYR A 309 -15.43 18.06 -8.21
N GLY A 310 -16.69 17.66 -8.43
CA GLY A 310 -17.33 17.67 -9.75
C GLY A 310 -16.78 16.67 -10.76
N HIS A 311 -15.87 15.77 -10.37
CA HIS A 311 -15.25 14.76 -11.24
C HIS A 311 -15.25 13.38 -10.56
N THR A 312 -14.99 12.34 -11.36
CA THR A 312 -14.73 10.97 -10.87
C THR A 312 -13.52 10.41 -11.61
N ILE A 313 -12.83 9.47 -10.99
CA ILE A 313 -11.54 8.92 -11.44
C ILE A 313 -11.66 7.42 -11.75
N ILE A 314 -10.66 6.89 -12.45
CA ILE A 314 -10.47 5.48 -12.71
C ILE A 314 -9.20 5.04 -11.98
N ASN A 315 -9.34 4.04 -11.11
CA ASN A 315 -8.28 3.46 -10.29
C ASN A 315 -8.26 1.94 -10.54
N LYS A 316 -7.14 1.42 -11.08
CA LYS A 316 -6.96 -0.01 -11.42
C LYS A 316 -8.15 -0.59 -12.23
N GLY A 317 -8.72 0.21 -13.13
CA GLY A 317 -9.89 -0.14 -13.96
C GLY A 317 -11.27 0.12 -13.35
N HIS A 318 -11.36 0.34 -12.04
CA HIS A 318 -12.63 0.63 -11.33
C HIS A 318 -12.89 2.14 -11.27
N ARG A 319 -14.16 2.57 -11.27
CA ARG A 319 -14.52 3.97 -11.02
C ARG A 319 -14.52 4.25 -9.52
N ALA A 320 -13.87 5.34 -9.11
CA ALA A 320 -13.86 5.83 -7.75
C ALA A 320 -14.14 7.34 -7.70
N ASP A 321 -14.59 7.81 -6.54
CA ASP A 321 -14.70 9.25 -6.23
C ASP A 321 -13.49 9.74 -5.44
N VAL A 322 -12.99 8.89 -4.53
CA VAL A 322 -11.96 9.18 -3.53
C VAL A 322 -10.80 8.19 -3.71
N VAL A 323 -9.57 8.66 -3.53
CA VAL A 323 -8.40 7.79 -3.33
C VAL A 323 -7.97 7.90 -1.88
N ASN A 324 -7.74 6.77 -1.21
CA ASN A 324 -7.06 6.77 0.07
C ASN A 324 -5.56 6.62 -0.15
N LEU A 325 -4.76 7.44 0.54
CA LEU A 325 -3.30 7.45 0.50
C LEU A 325 -2.80 7.40 1.95
N PHE A 326 -1.76 6.62 2.19
CA PHE A 326 -1.09 6.40 3.48
C PHE A 326 0.43 6.55 3.28
N PRO A 327 1.28 6.46 4.32
CA PRO A 327 2.72 6.66 4.15
C PRO A 327 3.37 5.70 3.13
N ALA A 328 3.86 6.23 2.01
CA ALA A 328 4.37 5.49 0.84
C ALA A 328 3.31 4.72 0.00
N THR A 329 2.02 5.07 0.09
CA THR A 329 1.04 4.64 -0.93
C THR A 329 1.30 5.38 -2.23
N PHE A 330 1.70 4.68 -3.29
CA PHE A 330 1.88 5.25 -4.64
C PHE A 330 0.81 4.74 -5.60
N ILE A 331 0.13 5.65 -6.31
CA ILE A 331 -0.99 5.27 -7.16
C ILE A 331 -1.24 6.24 -8.32
N THR A 332 -1.16 5.73 -9.55
CA THR A 332 -1.61 6.45 -10.74
C THR A 332 -3.12 6.26 -10.91
N VAL A 333 -3.89 7.34 -10.96
CA VAL A 333 -5.33 7.32 -11.30
C VAL A 333 -5.63 8.21 -12.50
N GLU A 334 -6.60 7.82 -13.33
CA GLU A 334 -6.94 8.53 -14.56
C GLU A 334 -8.26 9.30 -14.43
N MET A 335 -8.32 10.52 -14.96
CA MET A 335 -9.49 11.38 -14.95
C MET A 335 -9.78 11.91 -16.34
N ILE A 336 -11.03 11.83 -16.81
CA ILE A 336 -11.47 12.64 -17.96
C ILE A 336 -11.96 13.98 -17.40
N ALA A 337 -11.23 15.06 -17.68
CA ALA A 337 -11.60 16.40 -17.27
C ALA A 337 -12.83 16.85 -18.09
N GLY A 338 -13.99 16.98 -17.46
CA GLY A 338 -15.26 17.15 -18.16
C GLY A 338 -15.97 18.46 -17.85
N ASN A 339 -16.17 18.73 -16.56
CA ASN A 339 -16.95 19.87 -16.11
C ASN A 339 -16.08 21.14 -16.08
N VAL A 340 -16.32 22.06 -17.01
CA VAL A 340 -15.59 23.35 -17.11
C VAL A 340 -15.82 24.19 -15.85
N GLY A 341 -14.74 24.72 -15.27
CA GLY A 341 -14.78 25.56 -14.08
C GLY A 341 -13.59 25.38 -13.15
N LYS A 342 -13.59 26.14 -12.05
CA LYS A 342 -12.63 25.99 -10.95
C LYS A 342 -13.20 25.06 -9.88
N TRP A 343 -12.48 23.98 -9.58
CA TRP A 343 -12.91 22.90 -8.70
C TRP A 343 -11.98 22.78 -7.49
N LEU A 344 -12.53 22.22 -6.41
CA LEU A 344 -11.82 22.01 -5.16
C LEU A 344 -11.14 20.63 -5.17
N LEU A 345 -9.92 20.59 -4.63
CA LEU A 345 -9.16 19.39 -4.32
C LEU A 345 -8.98 19.33 -2.81
N THR A 346 -9.22 18.19 -2.17
CA THR A 346 -9.20 18.08 -0.70
C THR A 346 -8.72 16.73 -0.22
N CYS A 347 -8.10 16.67 0.96
CA CYS A 347 -8.30 15.53 1.84
C CYS A 347 -9.66 15.66 2.55
N GLN A 348 -10.45 14.59 2.62
CA GLN A 348 -11.77 14.56 3.26
C GLN A 348 -11.74 14.17 4.76
N VAL A 349 -10.57 13.83 5.33
CA VAL A 349 -10.44 13.70 6.79
C VAL A 349 -10.66 15.06 7.44
N ASN A 350 -11.58 15.12 8.40
CA ASN A 350 -12.08 16.39 8.96
C ASN A 350 -10.98 17.31 9.49
N GLU A 351 -9.99 16.74 10.19
CA GLU A 351 -8.86 17.48 10.74
C GLU A 351 -7.95 18.02 9.64
N HIS A 352 -7.50 17.18 8.70
CA HIS A 352 -6.61 17.61 7.61
C HIS A 352 -7.30 18.63 6.70
N LEU A 353 -8.62 18.48 6.49
CA LEU A 353 -9.46 19.46 5.81
C LEU A 353 -9.47 20.81 6.56
N GLN A 354 -9.64 20.82 7.89
CA GLN A 354 -9.62 22.05 8.69
C GLN A 354 -8.23 22.70 8.74
N ALA A 355 -7.19 21.92 9.01
CA ALA A 355 -5.77 22.33 9.06
C ALA A 355 -5.17 22.75 7.71
N GLY A 356 -5.94 22.63 6.62
CA GLY A 356 -5.66 23.35 5.37
C GLY A 356 -5.27 22.49 4.16
N MET A 357 -5.43 21.17 4.21
CA MET A 357 -5.12 20.24 3.12
C MET A 357 -6.14 20.33 1.97
N LYS A 358 -6.12 21.48 1.30
CA LYS A 358 -7.05 21.96 0.27
C LYS A 358 -6.25 22.60 -0.86
N GLY A 359 -6.58 22.25 -2.10
CA GLY A 359 -6.06 22.84 -3.33
C GLY A 359 -7.20 23.24 -4.27
N LEU A 360 -6.86 23.87 -5.39
CA LEU A 360 -7.83 24.22 -6.45
C LEU A 360 -7.26 23.83 -7.82
N TYR A 361 -8.11 23.31 -8.70
CA TYR A 361 -7.77 23.03 -10.09
C TYR A 361 -8.76 23.68 -11.06
N ASN A 362 -8.33 23.89 -12.31
CA ASN A 362 -9.06 24.66 -13.31
C ASN A 362 -9.25 23.83 -14.60
N VAL A 363 -10.50 23.58 -14.99
CA VAL A 363 -10.87 22.88 -16.22
C VAL A 363 -11.39 23.92 -17.23
N GLN A 364 -10.69 24.08 -18.35
CA GLN A 364 -10.95 25.16 -19.34
C GLN A 364 -11.20 24.63 -20.76
N ILE A 365 -11.86 25.44 -21.60
CA ILE A 365 -12.25 25.04 -22.98
C ILE A 365 -11.11 25.36 -23.95
N CYS A 366 -10.22 24.40 -24.19
CA CYS A 366 -9.13 24.53 -25.16
C CYS A 366 -9.55 24.18 -26.60
N HIS A 367 -10.65 23.43 -26.78
CA HIS A 367 -11.10 22.91 -28.08
C HIS A 367 -12.60 23.18 -28.30
N LYS A 368 -12.99 23.54 -29.52
CA LYS A 368 -14.34 24.05 -29.84
C LYS A 368 -15.44 22.97 -29.92
N ASN A 369 -15.08 21.69 -29.89
CA ASN A 369 -15.98 20.57 -30.15
C ASN A 369 -16.24 19.67 -28.92
N VAL A 370 -16.19 20.22 -27.70
CA VAL A 370 -16.58 19.47 -26.50
C VAL A 370 -18.11 19.33 -26.45
N SER A 371 -18.63 18.26 -27.06
CA SER A 371 -20.05 17.90 -26.94
C SER A 371 -20.34 17.39 -25.53
N GLN A 372 -21.18 18.10 -24.77
CA GLN A 372 -21.72 17.53 -23.53
C GLN A 372 -22.54 16.26 -23.86
N PRO A 373 -22.39 15.18 -23.09
CA PRO A 373 -23.17 13.96 -23.29
C PRO A 373 -24.65 14.26 -23.03
N SER A 374 -25.51 14.01 -24.01
CA SER A 374 -26.96 14.12 -23.83
C SER A 374 -27.44 13.02 -22.89
N LEU A 375 -28.01 13.39 -21.75
CA LEU A 375 -28.65 12.45 -20.83
C LEU A 375 -29.91 11.87 -21.50
N THR A 376 -29.92 10.56 -21.77
CA THR A 376 -31.02 9.84 -22.43
C THR A 376 -31.80 8.93 -21.48
N GLY A 377 -31.47 8.93 -20.19
CA GLY A 377 -32.18 8.16 -19.16
C GLY A 377 -33.45 8.86 -18.66
N GLN A 378 -34.01 8.33 -17.59
CA GLN A 378 -35.23 8.83 -16.96
C GLN A 378 -34.93 9.91 -15.92
N GLU A 379 -35.88 10.82 -15.71
CA GLU A 379 -35.84 11.76 -14.59
C GLU A 379 -36.43 11.10 -13.33
N ARG A 380 -35.65 10.99 -12.26
CA ARG A 380 -36.08 10.39 -10.98
C ARG A 380 -36.19 11.47 -9.91
N ARG A 381 -37.41 11.68 -9.42
CA ARG A 381 -37.75 12.71 -8.44
C ARG A 381 -37.79 12.15 -7.03
N TYR A 382 -37.14 12.85 -6.10
CA TYR A 382 -37.10 12.55 -4.68
C TYR A 382 -37.52 13.78 -3.87
N PHE A 383 -38.32 13.58 -2.82
CA PHE A 383 -38.73 14.64 -1.88
C PHE A 383 -38.16 14.30 -0.52
N ILE A 384 -37.13 15.04 -0.07
CA ILE A 384 -36.38 14.73 1.16
C ILE A 384 -36.41 15.95 2.08
N ALA A 385 -36.69 15.74 3.37
CA ALA A 385 -36.62 16.79 4.37
C ALA A 385 -35.59 16.48 5.47
N ALA A 386 -34.92 17.50 5.99
CA ALA A 386 -34.11 17.39 7.21
C ALA A 386 -35.00 17.69 8.43
N GLU A 387 -35.16 16.73 9.33
CA GLU A 387 -36.02 16.84 10.52
C GLU A 387 -35.27 16.51 11.82
N SER A 388 -35.53 17.27 12.89
CA SER A 388 -35.02 16.99 14.24
C SER A 388 -35.67 15.73 14.83
N VAL A 389 -34.85 14.83 15.39
CA VAL A 389 -35.27 13.58 16.02
C VAL A 389 -34.47 13.32 17.30
N LEU A 390 -35.14 12.83 18.35
CA LEU A 390 -34.46 12.31 19.53
C LEU A 390 -34.00 10.89 19.24
N TRP A 391 -32.71 10.74 18.94
CA TRP A 391 -32.10 9.46 18.58
C TRP A 391 -31.62 8.72 19.82
N ASN A 392 -31.96 7.43 19.94
CA ASN A 392 -31.46 6.53 20.97
C ASN A 392 -30.45 5.55 20.36
N TYR A 393 -29.20 5.59 20.82
CA TYR A 393 -28.13 4.72 20.34
C TYR A 393 -28.22 3.28 20.88
N GLY A 394 -28.92 3.07 21.99
CA GLY A 394 -29.11 1.78 22.65
C GLY A 394 -30.58 1.53 22.99
N PRO A 395 -31.46 1.39 21.99
CA PRO A 395 -32.92 1.38 22.19
C PRO A 395 -33.44 0.24 23.08
N GLU A 396 -32.66 -0.82 23.26
CA GLU A 396 -33.01 -1.97 24.10
C GLU A 396 -32.37 -1.94 25.50
N GLY A 397 -31.42 -1.02 25.78
CA GLY A 397 -30.85 -0.80 27.11
C GLY A 397 -29.78 -1.80 27.61
N TYR A 398 -29.51 -2.89 26.88
CA TYR A 398 -28.47 -3.87 27.20
C TYR A 398 -27.55 -4.15 25.98
N ASP A 399 -26.30 -4.54 26.23
CA ASP A 399 -25.39 -5.03 25.19
C ASP A 399 -25.75 -6.47 24.82
N LYS A 400 -26.10 -6.70 23.55
CA LYS A 400 -26.50 -8.03 23.05
C LYS A 400 -25.37 -9.05 23.03
N PHE A 401 -24.11 -8.63 23.08
CA PHE A 401 -22.96 -9.54 23.06
C PHE A 401 -22.61 -10.07 24.46
N THR A 402 -22.84 -9.28 25.51
CA THR A 402 -22.48 -9.61 26.90
C THR A 402 -23.69 -9.88 27.80
N GLY A 403 -24.89 -9.47 27.38
CA GLY A 403 -26.13 -9.55 28.17
C GLY A 403 -26.24 -8.51 29.30
N GLN A 404 -25.24 -7.64 29.47
CA GLN A 404 -25.19 -6.65 30.55
C GLN A 404 -25.96 -5.37 30.19
N ALA A 405 -26.54 -4.69 31.18
CA ALA A 405 -27.15 -3.39 31.00
C ALA A 405 -26.10 -2.35 30.58
N LEU A 406 -26.44 -1.44 29.67
CA LEU A 406 -25.47 -0.50 29.08
C LEU A 406 -24.90 0.53 30.07
N ASN A 407 -25.53 0.71 31.23
CA ASN A 407 -25.10 1.60 32.31
C ASN A 407 -24.53 0.86 33.55
N THR A 408 -24.10 -0.39 33.39
CA THR A 408 -23.54 -1.19 34.50
C THR A 408 -22.22 -0.58 34.98
N THR A 409 -22.15 -0.09 36.21
CA THR A 409 -20.94 0.57 36.73
C THR A 409 -19.71 -0.34 36.62
N GLY A 410 -18.72 0.07 35.82
CA GLY A 410 -17.52 -0.72 35.53
C GLY A 410 -17.56 -1.55 34.24
N SER A 411 -18.60 -1.43 33.39
CA SER A 411 -18.60 -1.98 32.02
C SER A 411 -18.12 -0.95 30.99
N GLU A 412 -17.50 -1.42 29.90
CA GLU A 412 -17.06 -0.59 28.76
C GLU A 412 -18.17 0.27 28.14
N SER A 413 -19.43 -0.16 28.27
CA SER A 413 -20.61 0.58 27.82
C SER A 413 -20.98 1.76 28.74
N ALA A 414 -20.66 1.70 30.02
CA ALA A 414 -21.13 2.67 31.01
C ALA A 414 -20.62 4.11 30.79
N PRO A 415 -19.39 4.39 30.34
CA PRO A 415 -18.93 5.75 30.05
C PRO A 415 -19.83 6.50 29.05
N PHE A 416 -20.40 5.78 28.07
CA PHE A 416 -21.19 6.33 26.97
C PHE A 416 -22.69 6.38 27.27
N PHE A 417 -23.22 5.37 27.96
CA PHE A 417 -24.66 5.21 28.18
C PHE A 417 -25.17 5.69 29.55
N THR A 418 -24.29 5.88 30.54
CA THR A 418 -24.69 6.40 31.86
C THR A 418 -25.06 7.89 31.77
N GLN A 419 -26.30 8.21 32.10
CA GLN A 419 -26.77 9.58 32.24
C GLN A 419 -26.44 10.13 33.64
N GLY A 420 -26.01 11.38 33.72
CA GLY A 420 -25.57 12.03 34.96
C GLY A 420 -25.72 13.55 34.89
N THR A 421 -25.17 14.27 35.87
CA THR A 421 -25.14 15.74 35.89
C THR A 421 -24.19 16.34 34.85
N ASP A 422 -23.20 15.56 34.43
CA ASP A 422 -22.13 15.86 33.48
C ASP A 422 -22.24 15.04 32.18
N ARG A 423 -23.16 14.07 32.11
CA ARG A 423 -23.27 13.09 31.00
C ARG A 423 -24.68 13.00 30.45
N ILE A 424 -24.81 13.15 29.14
CA ILE A 424 -26.09 13.09 28.41
C ILE A 424 -26.68 11.66 28.41
N GLY A 425 -25.83 10.63 28.42
CA GLY A 425 -26.23 9.22 28.28
C GLY A 425 -26.54 8.85 26.83
N GLY A 426 -27.23 7.72 26.61
CA GLY A 426 -27.43 7.13 25.28
C GLY A 426 -28.42 7.80 24.31
N GLN A 427 -28.98 8.98 24.66
CA GLN A 427 -30.03 9.65 23.86
C GLN A 427 -29.64 11.08 23.50
N TYR A 428 -29.71 11.42 22.21
CA TYR A 428 -29.27 12.72 21.67
C TYR A 428 -30.28 13.29 20.68
N TRP A 429 -30.50 14.60 20.72
CA TRP A 429 -31.14 15.29 19.60
C TRP A 429 -30.20 15.30 18.40
N LYS A 430 -30.69 14.82 17.26
CA LYS A 430 -29.99 14.75 15.97
C LYS A 430 -30.94 15.22 14.87
N VAL A 431 -30.42 15.36 13.65
CA VAL A 431 -31.22 15.65 12.46
C VAL A 431 -31.08 14.50 11.48
N GLN A 432 -32.18 14.08 10.87
CA GLN A 432 -32.27 12.95 9.95
C GLN A 432 -32.92 13.39 8.63
N TYR A 433 -32.44 12.85 7.51
CA TYR A 433 -33.13 12.97 6.22
C TYR A 433 -34.32 12.00 6.14
N VAL A 434 -35.49 12.52 5.80
CA VAL A 434 -36.77 11.80 5.77
C VAL A 434 -37.40 11.94 4.38
N GLU A 435 -37.79 10.82 3.77
CA GLU A 435 -38.46 10.84 2.46
C GLU A 435 -39.96 11.13 2.60
N TYR A 436 -40.49 11.89 1.65
CA TYR A 436 -41.88 12.30 1.51
C TYR A 436 -42.46 11.84 0.17
N THR A 437 -43.80 11.77 0.08
CA THR A 437 -44.47 11.35 -1.18
C THR A 437 -44.55 12.44 -2.24
N ASP A 438 -44.34 13.71 -1.86
CA ASP A 438 -44.61 14.89 -2.68
C ASP A 438 -43.87 16.13 -2.16
N ASP A 439 -43.88 17.18 -3.00
CA ASP A 439 -43.31 18.51 -2.78
C ASP A 439 -43.99 19.34 -1.68
N LYS A 440 -45.09 18.85 -1.11
CA LYS A 440 -45.80 19.51 0.01
C LYS A 440 -45.23 19.08 1.35
N PHE A 441 -44.44 18.01 1.39
CA PHE A 441 -43.82 17.47 2.60
C PHE A 441 -44.84 17.23 3.75
N ILE A 442 -46.05 16.79 3.41
CA ILE A 442 -47.10 16.47 4.40
C ILE A 442 -47.03 14.99 4.79
N ARG A 443 -47.04 14.08 3.81
CA ARG A 443 -47.07 12.64 4.03
C ARG A 443 -45.67 12.02 3.92
N LYS A 444 -45.10 11.61 5.06
CA LYS A 444 -43.88 10.81 5.10
C LYS A 444 -44.09 9.50 4.33
N LYS A 445 -43.05 9.05 3.64
CA LYS A 445 -43.00 7.74 2.98
C LYS A 445 -42.56 6.70 4.02
N ASN A 446 -43.42 5.74 4.33
CA ASN A 446 -43.13 4.75 5.37
C ASN A 446 -41.90 3.90 4.99
N ARG A 447 -41.00 3.68 5.95
CA ARG A 447 -39.96 2.64 5.82
C ARG A 447 -40.62 1.27 5.80
N THR A 448 -40.15 0.43 4.88
CA THR A 448 -40.47 -1.01 4.84
C THR A 448 -39.59 -1.77 5.83
N GLU A 449 -39.95 -3.01 6.15
CA GLU A 449 -39.09 -3.93 6.92
C GLU A 449 -37.67 -4.01 6.34
N ALA A 450 -37.56 -4.21 5.02
CA ALA A 450 -36.32 -4.17 4.24
C ALA A 450 -35.64 -2.79 4.15
N THR A 451 -36.10 -1.77 4.90
CA THR A 451 -35.43 -0.48 5.10
C THR A 451 -35.43 -0.01 6.57
N MET A 452 -36.03 -0.76 7.50
CA MET A 452 -35.95 -0.46 8.94
C MET A 452 -34.51 -0.47 9.44
N HIS A 453 -33.68 -1.38 8.91
CA HIS A 453 -32.27 -1.49 9.27
C HIS A 453 -31.42 -0.23 9.01
N LEU A 454 -31.93 0.77 8.26
CA LEU A 454 -31.21 2.03 7.95
C LEU A 454 -30.84 2.84 9.20
N GLY A 455 -31.56 2.67 10.32
CA GLY A 455 -31.26 3.39 11.55
C GLY A 455 -31.37 4.90 11.35
N ILE A 456 -30.25 5.61 11.52
CA ILE A 456 -30.20 7.07 11.39
C ILE A 456 -30.04 7.56 9.94
N LEU A 457 -29.67 6.70 8.98
CA LEU A 457 -29.54 7.05 7.55
C LEU A 457 -30.72 7.81 6.96
N GLY A 458 -30.44 8.63 5.96
CA GLY A 458 -31.41 9.09 4.97
C GLY A 458 -32.04 7.98 4.11
N PRO A 459 -32.98 8.33 3.21
CA PRO A 459 -33.54 7.40 2.25
C PRO A 459 -32.57 7.10 1.09
N VAL A 460 -32.60 5.86 0.58
CA VAL A 460 -31.68 5.43 -0.49
C VAL A 460 -32.10 6.01 -1.85
N ILE A 461 -31.39 7.03 -2.30
CA ILE A 461 -31.46 7.58 -3.66
C ILE A 461 -30.83 6.58 -4.65
N LYS A 462 -31.44 6.38 -5.83
CA LYS A 462 -30.99 5.41 -6.85
C LYS A 462 -31.21 5.95 -8.26
N ALA A 463 -30.29 5.63 -9.17
CA ALA A 463 -30.34 5.98 -10.59
C ALA A 463 -29.65 4.89 -11.44
N GLU A 464 -29.96 4.86 -12.72
CA GLU A 464 -29.25 4.10 -13.77
C GLU A 464 -28.38 5.06 -14.60
N VAL A 465 -27.46 4.52 -15.41
CA VAL A 465 -26.51 5.34 -16.19
C VAL A 465 -27.24 6.17 -17.24
N GLY A 466 -27.12 7.50 -17.14
CA GLY A 466 -27.76 8.45 -18.04
C GLY A 466 -29.07 9.06 -17.51
N ASP A 467 -29.55 8.62 -16.35
CA ASP A 467 -30.70 9.23 -15.66
C ASP A 467 -30.38 10.62 -15.09
N THR A 468 -31.43 11.40 -14.80
CA THR A 468 -31.34 12.68 -14.09
C THR A 468 -31.96 12.56 -12.70
N LEU A 469 -31.18 12.78 -11.65
CA LEU A 469 -31.67 12.85 -10.27
C LEU A 469 -32.16 14.28 -9.95
N LEU A 470 -33.41 14.41 -9.52
CA LEU A 470 -33.98 15.66 -9.03
C LEU A 470 -34.42 15.50 -7.58
N VAL A 471 -33.62 16.04 -6.65
CA VAL A 471 -33.92 16.02 -5.21
C VAL A 471 -34.51 17.36 -4.79
N THR A 472 -35.82 17.40 -4.55
CA THR A 472 -36.46 18.54 -3.89
C THR A 472 -36.20 18.42 -2.39
N PHE A 473 -35.37 19.32 -1.86
CA PHE A 473 -35.01 19.36 -0.44
C PHE A 473 -35.83 20.39 0.34
N ALA A 474 -36.30 20.03 1.53
CA ALA A 474 -36.94 20.93 2.48
C ALA A 474 -36.30 20.86 3.87
N ASN A 475 -35.73 21.98 4.34
CA ASN A 475 -35.24 22.04 5.71
C ASN A 475 -36.41 22.26 6.69
N LYS A 476 -36.56 21.35 7.67
CA LYS A 476 -37.54 21.45 8.77
C LYS A 476 -36.88 21.43 10.16
N ALA A 477 -35.56 21.45 10.22
CA ALA A 477 -34.78 21.50 11.46
C ALA A 477 -34.30 22.94 11.76
N GLU A 478 -33.82 23.15 12.99
CA GLU A 478 -33.57 24.50 13.55
C GLU A 478 -32.32 25.22 13.00
N LYS A 479 -31.43 24.49 12.31
CA LYS A 479 -30.21 25.03 11.67
C LYS A 479 -30.31 24.89 10.16
N ASN A 480 -29.49 25.64 9.41
CA ASN A 480 -29.41 25.49 7.96
C ASN A 480 -28.70 24.18 7.59
N TYR A 481 -29.42 23.28 6.92
CA TYR A 481 -28.88 22.04 6.34
C TYR A 481 -28.95 22.06 4.81
N SER A 482 -28.20 21.19 4.17
CA SER A 482 -28.12 21.02 2.71
C SER A 482 -27.90 19.54 2.36
N ILE A 483 -27.91 19.17 1.08
CA ILE A 483 -27.60 17.79 0.62
C ILE A 483 -26.48 17.86 -0.40
N MET A 484 -25.43 17.06 -0.21
CA MET A 484 -24.31 16.90 -1.13
C MET A 484 -24.25 15.43 -1.61
N PRO A 485 -24.38 15.16 -2.91
CA PRO A 485 -24.20 13.81 -3.44
C PRO A 485 -22.74 13.54 -3.82
N HIS A 486 -22.27 12.32 -3.53
CA HIS A 486 -21.06 11.74 -4.12
C HIS A 486 -21.47 10.84 -5.32
N GLY A 487 -20.53 10.46 -6.18
CA GLY A 487 -20.75 9.52 -7.29
C GLY A 487 -21.52 10.04 -8.51
N VAL A 488 -21.88 11.33 -8.56
CA VAL A 488 -22.69 11.92 -9.64
C VAL A 488 -22.14 13.25 -10.15
N SER A 489 -22.42 13.58 -11.41
CA SER A 489 -22.07 14.89 -11.99
C SER A 489 -23.13 15.93 -11.60
N TYR A 490 -22.69 17.11 -11.15
CA TYR A 490 -23.55 18.22 -10.72
C TYR A 490 -23.00 19.58 -11.18
N SER A 491 -23.88 20.57 -11.31
CA SER A 491 -23.47 21.94 -11.60
C SER A 491 -22.94 22.65 -10.35
N LYS A 492 -22.11 23.68 -10.52
CA LYS A 492 -21.62 24.50 -9.39
C LYS A 492 -22.72 25.29 -8.66
N GLN A 493 -23.93 25.38 -9.24
CA GLN A 493 -25.14 25.94 -8.60
C GLN A 493 -25.91 24.90 -7.76
N SER A 494 -25.44 23.65 -7.73
CA SER A 494 -26.08 22.50 -7.10
C SER A 494 -25.21 21.87 -6.00
N GLU A 495 -24.16 22.56 -5.56
CA GLU A 495 -23.21 22.16 -4.52
C GLU A 495 -23.75 22.53 -3.13
N GLY A 496 -23.78 21.60 -2.18
CA GLY A 496 -24.56 21.75 -0.93
C GLY A 496 -23.99 20.99 0.27
N THR A 497 -22.77 21.32 0.70
CA THR A 497 -22.06 20.61 1.78
C THR A 497 -22.30 21.16 3.19
N SER A 498 -22.85 20.32 4.08
CA SER A 498 -22.37 20.05 5.45
C SER A 498 -22.97 18.71 5.93
N TYR A 499 -22.19 17.90 6.66
CA TYR A 499 -22.22 16.41 6.77
C TYR A 499 -22.96 15.82 8.02
N LEU A 500 -23.24 14.51 8.22
CA LEU A 500 -22.96 13.22 7.51
C LEU A 500 -24.06 12.15 7.83
N ASP A 501 -23.86 10.86 7.49
CA ASP A 501 -24.86 9.77 7.45
C ASP A 501 -24.32 8.39 7.99
N GLY A 502 -25.18 7.37 8.24
CA GLY A 502 -24.78 5.99 8.66
C GLY A 502 -25.91 5.14 9.32
N ILE A 503 -25.97 3.79 9.39
CA ILE A 503 -25.07 2.64 9.12
C ILE A 503 -25.95 1.34 9.00
N PHE A 504 -25.50 0.26 8.31
CA PHE A 504 -26.07 -1.12 8.41
C PHE A 504 -25.15 -2.07 9.20
N LYS A 505 -25.63 -3.24 9.62
CA LYS A 505 -25.00 -4.05 10.68
C LYS A 505 -23.70 -4.77 10.28
N VAL A 506 -22.60 -4.31 10.89
CA VAL A 506 -21.18 -4.62 10.65
C VAL A 506 -20.44 -4.63 12.01
N VAL A 507 -19.21 -5.18 12.07
CA VAL A 507 -18.28 -4.98 13.21
C VAL A 507 -16.97 -4.38 12.72
N CYS A 508 -16.37 -3.47 13.47
CA CYS A 508 -15.00 -3.02 13.22
C CYS A 508 -13.97 -4.07 13.70
N ARG A 509 -12.74 -4.02 13.16
CA ARG A 509 -11.63 -4.89 13.56
C ARG A 509 -10.45 -4.17 14.23
N THR A 510 -10.34 -2.86 14.03
CA THR A 510 -9.61 -1.95 14.92
C THR A 510 -10.04 -2.17 16.36
N PHE A 511 -9.08 -2.34 17.28
CA PHE A 511 -9.37 -2.77 18.64
C PHE A 511 -10.19 -1.74 19.46
N ASP A 512 -9.84 -0.46 19.43
CA ASP A 512 -10.57 0.57 20.21
C ASP A 512 -11.99 0.77 19.69
N HIS A 513 -12.18 0.82 18.36
CA HIS A 513 -13.51 0.80 17.76
C HIS A 513 -14.35 -0.42 18.20
N PHE A 514 -13.74 -1.60 18.35
CA PHE A 514 -14.43 -2.80 18.80
C PHE A 514 -14.83 -2.72 20.29
N LEU A 515 -13.92 -2.24 21.15
CA LEU A 515 -14.15 -2.02 22.59
C LEU A 515 -15.21 -0.95 22.84
N ALA A 516 -15.09 0.21 22.17
CA ALA A 516 -16.05 1.32 22.20
C ALA A 516 -17.42 1.00 21.58
N GLY A 517 -17.62 -0.23 21.08
CA GLY A 517 -18.94 -0.75 20.72
C GLY A 517 -19.35 -0.55 19.25
N MET A 518 -18.41 -0.38 18.32
CA MET A 518 -18.67 -0.41 16.87
C MET A 518 -18.94 -1.85 16.37
N LYS A 519 -19.97 -2.48 16.95
CA LYS A 519 -20.36 -3.89 16.76
C LYS A 519 -21.88 -4.03 16.57
N GLN A 520 -22.32 -4.77 15.54
CA GLN A 520 -23.74 -4.93 15.22
C GLN A 520 -24.08 -6.34 14.68
N MET A 521 -25.21 -6.90 15.13
CA MET A 521 -25.68 -8.26 14.81
C MET A 521 -26.72 -8.32 13.68
N TYR A 522 -26.35 -8.74 12.46
CA TYR A 522 -27.33 -9.14 11.43
C TYR A 522 -27.72 -10.63 11.60
N GLU A 523 -28.89 -11.00 11.10
CA GLU A 523 -29.47 -12.34 11.24
C GLU A 523 -29.89 -12.85 9.85
N VAL A 524 -29.57 -14.10 9.52
CA VAL A 524 -29.91 -14.72 8.22
C VAL A 524 -30.88 -15.87 8.47
N ASN A 525 -32.17 -15.58 8.31
CA ASN A 525 -33.23 -16.54 8.57
C ASN A 525 -33.47 -17.49 7.39
N SER A 526 -33.76 -18.76 7.69
CA SER A 526 -34.04 -19.81 6.71
C SER A 526 -35.44 -19.69 6.10
N CYS A 527 -35.58 -18.93 5.00
CA CYS A 527 -36.86 -18.68 4.35
C CYS A 527 -37.49 -19.88 3.59
N SER A 528 -36.80 -21.02 3.45
CA SER A 528 -37.42 -22.25 2.91
C SER A 528 -36.80 -23.54 3.47
N SER A 529 -37.63 -24.53 3.77
CA SER A 529 -37.25 -25.83 4.36
C SER A 529 -36.70 -26.84 3.33
N THR A 530 -35.83 -26.38 2.43
CA THR A 530 -35.15 -27.20 1.40
C THR A 530 -33.64 -27.07 1.53
N ALA A 531 -33.11 -27.57 2.65
CA ALA A 531 -31.68 -27.77 2.81
C ALA A 531 -31.14 -28.65 1.67
N ARG A 532 -30.26 -28.08 0.84
CA ARG A 532 -29.46 -28.89 -0.09
C ARG A 532 -28.60 -29.83 0.77
N PRO A 533 -28.50 -31.14 0.45
CA PRO A 533 -27.55 -31.99 1.14
C PRO A 533 -26.14 -31.42 0.95
N GLY A 534 -25.41 -31.24 2.05
CA GLY A 534 -24.06 -30.66 2.01
C GLY A 534 -23.16 -31.46 1.08
N GLN A 535 -22.28 -30.77 0.34
CA GLN A 535 -21.29 -31.45 -0.48
C GLN A 535 -20.41 -32.36 0.39
N PRO A 536 -20.05 -33.57 -0.07
CA PRO A 536 -19.13 -34.42 0.64
C PRO A 536 -17.74 -33.78 0.64
N TYR A 537 -17.34 -33.24 1.80
CA TYR A 537 -15.98 -32.76 2.04
C TYR A 537 -14.96 -33.89 1.85
N GLY A 538 -13.80 -33.57 1.29
CA GLY A 538 -12.78 -34.49 0.79
C GLY A 538 -11.79 -34.94 1.86
N THR A 539 -10.61 -34.32 1.89
CA THR A 539 -9.51 -34.75 2.78
C THR A 539 -9.74 -34.22 4.19
N MET A 540 -9.45 -35.03 5.21
CA MET A 540 -9.42 -34.56 6.60
C MET A 540 -7.97 -34.35 7.06
N ARG A 541 -7.55 -33.09 7.19
CA ARG A 541 -6.19 -32.70 7.63
C ARG A 541 -6.20 -32.50 9.13
N THR A 542 -5.31 -33.15 9.88
CA THR A 542 -5.32 -33.12 11.36
C THR A 542 -4.13 -32.35 11.90
N TYR A 543 -4.38 -31.33 12.73
CA TYR A 543 -3.37 -30.50 13.37
C TYR A 543 -3.49 -30.57 14.90
N TYR A 544 -2.35 -30.60 15.60
CA TYR A 544 -2.29 -30.61 17.06
C TYR A 544 -1.62 -29.32 17.53
N ILE A 545 -2.39 -28.38 18.11
CA ILE A 545 -1.89 -27.06 18.51
C ILE A 545 -2.17 -26.81 19.99
N ALA A 546 -1.20 -26.23 20.69
CA ALA A 546 -1.38 -25.73 22.06
C ALA A 546 -1.16 -24.22 22.14
N ALA A 547 -1.85 -23.56 23.08
CA ALA A 547 -1.51 -22.23 23.55
C ALA A 547 -0.59 -22.35 24.78
N GLU A 548 0.60 -21.73 24.73
CA GLU A 548 1.67 -21.94 25.71
C GLU A 548 2.32 -20.64 26.16
N GLU A 549 2.56 -20.51 27.47
CA GLU A 549 3.25 -19.36 28.06
C GLU A 549 4.78 -19.47 27.85
N VAL A 550 5.40 -18.38 27.40
CA VAL A 550 6.82 -18.30 27.04
C VAL A 550 7.44 -16.98 27.51
N GLU A 551 8.75 -16.96 27.74
CA GLU A 551 9.52 -15.72 27.70
C GLU A 551 9.80 -15.36 26.23
N TRP A 552 9.34 -14.18 25.81
CA TRP A 552 9.58 -13.62 24.49
C TRP A 552 10.54 -12.43 24.62
N ASP A 553 11.50 -12.34 23.71
CA ASP A 553 12.42 -11.20 23.60
C ASP A 553 12.25 -10.58 22.21
N TYR A 554 11.79 -9.34 22.16
CA TYR A 554 11.52 -8.61 20.91
C TYR A 554 12.82 -8.24 20.18
N ALA A 555 13.92 -8.05 20.92
CA ALA A 555 15.22 -7.65 20.37
C ALA A 555 16.40 -8.32 21.11
N PRO A 556 16.65 -9.64 20.88
CA PRO A 556 17.80 -10.35 21.44
C PRO A 556 19.15 -9.71 21.07
N ASN A 557 19.30 -9.23 19.83
CA ASN A 557 20.43 -8.42 19.38
C ASN A 557 20.01 -6.95 19.34
N LYS A 558 20.67 -6.11 20.14
CA LYS A 558 20.37 -4.69 20.29
C LYS A 558 21.35 -3.78 19.53
N THR A 559 22.28 -4.35 18.79
CA THR A 559 23.36 -3.61 18.11
C THR A 559 22.82 -2.67 17.02
N TRP A 560 21.75 -3.06 16.34
CA TRP A 560 21.07 -2.22 15.34
C TRP A 560 20.31 -1.07 16.02
N ALA A 561 19.43 -1.38 16.98
CA ALA A 561 18.64 -0.42 17.77
C ALA A 561 19.48 0.64 18.53
N LEU A 562 20.75 0.32 18.83
CA LEU A 562 21.71 1.16 19.56
C LEU A 562 22.90 1.58 18.68
N SER A 563 22.77 1.50 17.35
CA SER A 563 23.85 1.85 16.41
C SER A 563 24.07 3.35 16.28
N ASP A 564 22.99 4.14 16.32
CA ASP A 564 23.05 5.59 16.26
C ASP A 564 23.43 6.24 17.61
N LYS A 565 24.19 7.32 17.55
CA LYS A 565 24.89 7.95 18.67
C LYS A 565 24.14 9.14 19.26
N ASP A 566 23.42 9.88 18.44
CA ASP A 566 22.65 11.04 18.88
C ASP A 566 21.25 10.61 19.35
N ALA A 567 21.23 10.00 20.55
CA ALA A 567 20.02 9.61 21.29
C ALA A 567 19.07 8.65 20.56
N SER A 568 19.55 7.43 20.21
CA SER A 568 18.75 6.46 19.45
C SER A 568 17.35 6.21 20.05
N TYR A 569 16.32 6.39 19.22
CA TYR A 569 14.91 6.18 19.56
C TYR A 569 14.66 4.76 20.11
N GLY A 570 15.30 3.75 19.51
CA GLY A 570 15.24 2.36 19.95
C GLY A 570 15.64 2.09 21.40
N LYS A 571 16.35 3.01 22.05
CA LYS A 571 16.61 2.94 23.49
C LYS A 571 15.30 2.84 24.31
N VAL A 572 14.24 3.54 23.91
CA VAL A 572 12.93 3.51 24.59
C VAL A 572 12.33 2.11 24.55
N PHE A 573 12.35 1.47 23.39
CA PHE A 573 11.67 0.19 23.16
C PHE A 573 12.49 -1.05 23.56
N VAL A 574 13.83 -1.01 23.55
CA VAL A 574 14.68 -2.19 23.83
C VAL A 574 15.51 -2.13 25.11
N SER A 575 15.73 -0.95 25.72
CA SER A 575 16.61 -0.81 26.89
C SER A 575 15.82 -0.79 28.21
N PRO A 576 16.16 -1.64 29.19
CA PRO A 576 15.56 -1.54 30.52
C PRO A 576 15.98 -0.24 31.20
N GLY A 577 15.14 0.24 32.12
CA GLY A 577 15.36 1.43 32.92
C GLY A 577 14.47 1.44 34.16
N GLU A 578 14.53 2.50 34.96
CA GLU A 578 13.78 2.59 36.22
C GLU A 578 12.27 2.35 36.04
N ASP A 579 11.69 2.91 34.97
CA ASP A 579 10.30 2.67 34.53
C ASP A 579 10.25 2.11 33.09
N ARG A 580 11.16 1.19 32.72
CA ARG A 580 11.12 0.50 31.41
C ARG A 580 11.49 -0.97 31.53
N ILE A 581 10.58 -1.85 31.12
CA ILE A 581 10.79 -3.31 31.10
C ILE A 581 11.89 -3.72 30.09
N GLY A 582 12.06 -2.97 29.01
CA GLY A 582 13.02 -3.26 27.94
C GLY A 582 12.44 -4.19 26.89
N SER A 583 13.18 -5.21 26.44
CA SER A 583 12.79 -6.05 25.29
C SER A 583 12.11 -7.39 25.66
N LYS A 584 12.05 -7.76 26.94
CA LYS A 584 11.63 -9.10 27.39
C LYS A 584 10.29 -9.09 28.10
N TYR A 585 9.39 -9.97 27.69
CA TYR A 585 8.03 -10.08 28.21
C TYR A 585 7.61 -11.55 28.32
N LYS A 586 6.83 -11.89 29.35
CA LYS A 586 6.03 -13.11 29.37
C LYS A 586 4.86 -12.93 28.40
N LYS A 587 4.70 -13.88 27.48
CA LYS A 587 3.66 -13.91 26.43
C LYS A 587 3.05 -15.30 26.35
N VAL A 588 1.97 -15.46 25.58
CA VAL A 588 1.36 -16.75 25.26
C VAL A 588 1.26 -16.92 23.74
N VAL A 589 1.63 -18.10 23.22
CA VAL A 589 1.81 -18.32 21.78
C VAL A 589 1.27 -19.69 21.34
N TYR A 590 0.83 -19.80 20.09
CA TYR A 590 0.45 -21.08 19.49
C TYR A 590 1.66 -21.91 19.07
N ARG A 591 1.71 -23.19 19.43
CA ARG A 591 2.79 -24.13 19.04
C ARG A 591 2.21 -25.48 18.60
N GLU A 592 2.82 -26.06 17.57
CA GLU A 592 2.38 -27.32 16.96
C GLU A 592 3.08 -28.54 17.59
N TYR A 593 2.36 -29.65 17.68
CA TYR A 593 2.79 -30.90 18.30
C TYR A 593 2.76 -32.06 17.31
N THR A 594 3.58 -33.09 17.59
CA THR A 594 3.62 -34.29 16.73
C THR A 594 2.38 -35.18 16.87
N ASN A 595 1.64 -35.08 17.98
CA ASN A 595 0.42 -35.85 18.25
C ASN A 595 -0.40 -35.24 19.41
N GLY A 596 -1.56 -35.84 19.69
CA GLY A 596 -2.51 -35.42 20.73
C GLY A 596 -2.09 -35.70 22.18
N ASP A 597 -0.90 -36.23 22.45
CA ASP A 597 -0.37 -36.34 23.81
C ASP A 597 0.11 -34.97 24.34
N PHE A 598 0.48 -34.07 23.42
CA PHE A 598 1.08 -32.76 23.68
C PHE A 598 2.36 -32.82 24.53
N THR A 599 3.21 -33.81 24.25
CA THR A 599 4.51 -34.04 24.93
C THR A 599 5.71 -33.57 24.13
N LYS A 600 5.62 -33.56 22.79
CA LYS A 600 6.72 -33.21 21.88
C LYS A 600 6.26 -32.22 20.81
N HIS A 601 6.94 -31.07 20.75
CA HIS A 601 6.72 -30.06 19.72
C HIS A 601 7.13 -30.62 18.34
N LYS A 602 6.40 -30.24 17.29
CA LYS A 602 6.89 -30.34 15.92
C LYS A 602 8.04 -29.33 15.77
N VAL A 603 9.17 -29.78 15.25
CA VAL A 603 10.33 -28.92 15.04
C VAL A 603 10.09 -28.10 13.77
N ARG A 604 10.11 -26.77 13.89
CA ARG A 604 10.08 -25.87 12.72
C ARG A 604 11.28 -26.13 11.82
N SER A 605 11.04 -26.21 10.53
CA SER A 605 12.09 -26.20 9.50
C SER A 605 12.75 -24.83 9.40
N ALA A 606 13.88 -24.76 8.69
CA ALA A 606 14.53 -23.48 8.35
C ALA A 606 13.65 -22.57 7.46
N GLN A 607 12.64 -23.12 6.78
CA GLN A 607 11.65 -22.35 6.03
C GLN A 607 10.59 -21.73 6.95
N GLU A 608 10.38 -22.27 8.16
CA GLU A 608 9.40 -21.79 9.15
C GLU A 608 10.01 -20.91 10.26
N GLU A 609 11.34 -20.69 10.26
CA GLU A 609 12.03 -19.87 11.26
C GLU A 609 11.43 -18.45 11.35
N HIS A 610 11.09 -17.88 10.19
CA HIS A 610 10.50 -16.56 10.05
C HIS A 610 9.16 -16.38 10.76
N LEU A 611 8.42 -17.45 11.07
CA LEU A 611 7.14 -17.34 11.77
C LEU A 611 7.29 -16.73 13.16
N ALA A 612 8.48 -16.86 13.80
CA ALA A 612 8.81 -16.27 15.09
C ALA A 612 7.67 -16.36 16.13
N ILE A 613 6.96 -15.26 16.44
CA ILE A 613 5.89 -15.27 17.45
C ILE A 613 4.68 -16.12 17.01
N LEU A 614 4.31 -16.05 15.73
CA LEU A 614 3.10 -16.63 15.12
C LEU A 614 2.93 -18.11 15.47
N GLY A 615 1.69 -18.60 15.37
CA GLY A 615 1.42 -20.03 15.29
C GLY A 615 2.02 -20.71 14.04
N PRO A 616 1.92 -22.04 13.92
CA PRO A 616 2.25 -22.75 12.68
C PRO A 616 1.41 -22.30 11.48
N LEU A 617 1.95 -22.46 10.27
CA LEU A 617 1.17 -22.40 9.04
C LEU A 617 0.20 -23.58 8.98
N ILE A 618 -1.10 -23.30 8.93
CA ILE A 618 -2.14 -24.31 8.69
C ILE A 618 -2.51 -24.25 7.21
N HIS A 619 -2.33 -25.33 6.47
CA HIS A 619 -2.68 -25.42 5.05
C HIS A 619 -3.91 -26.32 4.83
N ALA A 620 -4.78 -25.94 3.88
CA ALA A 620 -5.86 -26.79 3.37
C ALA A 620 -6.24 -26.43 1.93
N GLU A 621 -6.92 -27.33 1.21
CA GLU A 621 -7.50 -27.05 -0.10
C GLU A 621 -9.02 -26.83 -0.03
N VAL A 622 -9.56 -26.11 -1.03
CA VAL A 622 -11.00 -26.03 -1.27
C VAL A 622 -11.63 -27.42 -1.37
N GLY A 623 -12.56 -27.70 -0.47
CA GLY A 623 -13.26 -28.96 -0.30
C GLY A 623 -12.77 -29.83 0.86
N ASP A 624 -11.67 -29.50 1.52
CA ASP A 624 -11.17 -30.26 2.68
C ASP A 624 -11.91 -29.95 3.99
N SER A 625 -11.60 -30.71 5.04
CA SER A 625 -11.95 -30.42 6.43
C SER A 625 -10.67 -30.43 7.29
N ILE A 626 -10.46 -29.37 8.06
CA ILE A 626 -9.37 -29.28 9.04
C ILE A 626 -9.93 -29.79 10.38
N LEU A 627 -9.28 -30.79 10.96
CA LEU A 627 -9.52 -31.29 12.30
C LEU A 627 -8.44 -30.74 13.23
N LEU A 628 -8.76 -29.68 13.97
CA LEU A 628 -7.85 -29.02 14.87
C LEU A 628 -8.10 -29.50 16.30
N ILE A 629 -7.14 -30.27 16.82
CA ILE A 629 -7.14 -30.74 18.20
C ILE A 629 -6.34 -29.73 19.02
N PHE A 630 -7.02 -28.99 19.89
CA PHE A 630 -6.47 -27.86 20.63
C PHE A 630 -6.29 -28.20 22.10
N LYS A 631 -5.16 -27.77 22.70
CA LYS A 631 -4.92 -27.88 24.14
C LYS A 631 -4.42 -26.56 24.71
N ASN A 632 -5.21 -25.93 25.56
CA ASN A 632 -4.70 -24.83 26.37
C ASN A 632 -3.72 -25.38 27.42
N LYS A 633 -2.49 -24.85 27.46
CA LYS A 633 -1.47 -25.13 28.50
C LYS A 633 -1.14 -23.89 29.34
N ALA A 634 -1.76 -22.74 29.06
CA ALA A 634 -1.63 -21.52 29.84
C ALA A 634 -2.51 -21.53 31.11
N VAL A 635 -2.30 -20.58 32.00
CA VAL A 635 -3.06 -20.41 33.26
C VAL A 635 -4.45 -19.82 33.00
N ARG A 636 -4.61 -19.06 31.91
CA ARG A 636 -5.83 -18.33 31.53
C ARG A 636 -6.61 -19.08 30.43
N PRO A 637 -7.95 -18.98 30.35
CA PRO A 637 -8.73 -19.63 29.30
C PRO A 637 -8.50 -18.93 27.95
N TYR A 638 -8.18 -19.72 26.92
CA TYR A 638 -8.02 -19.29 25.53
C TYR A 638 -8.74 -20.24 24.56
N SER A 639 -9.09 -19.76 23.38
CA SER A 639 -9.71 -20.53 22.28
C SER A 639 -8.89 -20.40 20.99
N ILE A 640 -9.34 -21.03 19.90
CA ILE A 640 -8.77 -20.86 18.57
C ILE A 640 -9.87 -20.99 17.50
N THR A 641 -10.02 -19.96 16.67
CA THR A 641 -10.89 -19.95 15.47
C THR A 641 -10.22 -19.14 14.35
N ALA A 642 -10.72 -19.17 13.12
CA ALA A 642 -10.12 -18.49 11.98
C ALA A 642 -11.14 -17.73 11.11
N HIS A 643 -10.67 -16.75 10.34
CA HIS A 643 -11.49 -16.08 9.31
C HIS A 643 -11.79 -16.99 8.10
N GLY A 644 -12.84 -16.65 7.36
CA GLY A 644 -13.23 -17.28 6.08
C GLY A 644 -13.98 -18.62 6.17
N ILE A 645 -13.73 -19.43 7.20
CA ILE A 645 -14.16 -20.84 7.34
C ILE A 645 -15.56 -21.05 7.96
N GLU A 646 -15.98 -22.32 8.05
CA GLU A 646 -17.22 -22.77 8.70
C GLU A 646 -16.90 -23.76 9.84
N GLU A 647 -17.25 -23.41 11.09
CA GLU A 647 -16.87 -24.14 12.30
C GLU A 647 -17.99 -25.04 12.86
N VAL A 648 -17.65 -26.28 13.22
CA VAL A 648 -18.50 -27.23 13.96
C VAL A 648 -17.62 -28.01 14.94
N GLY A 649 -17.94 -28.10 16.22
CA GLY A 649 -17.10 -28.85 17.17
C GLY A 649 -17.55 -28.83 18.62
N GLU A 650 -16.80 -29.56 19.45
CA GLU A 650 -16.89 -29.52 20.91
C GLU A 650 -15.60 -28.90 21.50
N ILE A 651 -15.67 -28.50 22.77
CA ILE A 651 -14.54 -27.85 23.46
C ILE A 651 -13.30 -28.77 23.41
N ASN A 652 -12.18 -28.22 22.91
CA ASN A 652 -10.89 -28.86 22.60
C ASN A 652 -10.77 -29.60 21.24
N THR A 653 -11.82 -29.74 20.42
CA THR A 653 -11.69 -30.30 19.06
C THR A 653 -12.61 -29.58 18.06
N TYR A 654 -11.98 -28.76 17.23
CA TYR A 654 -12.64 -27.96 16.21
C TYR A 654 -12.58 -28.67 14.87
N ARG A 655 -13.71 -28.75 14.15
CA ARG A 655 -13.72 -29.06 12.72
C ARG A 655 -14.03 -27.79 11.95
N TRP A 656 -13.08 -27.39 11.11
CA TRP A 656 -13.26 -26.29 10.16
C TRP A 656 -13.48 -26.89 8.77
N ASN A 657 -14.65 -26.66 8.18
CA ASN A 657 -14.90 -27.04 6.79
C ASN A 657 -14.38 -25.92 5.86
N VAL A 658 -13.81 -26.31 4.72
CA VAL A 658 -13.28 -25.38 3.71
C VAL A 658 -14.15 -25.44 2.44
N PRO A 659 -15.35 -24.83 2.43
CA PRO A 659 -16.15 -24.69 1.21
C PRO A 659 -15.47 -23.75 0.20
N GLU A 660 -15.98 -23.73 -1.04
CA GLU A 660 -15.48 -22.90 -2.14
C GLU A 660 -15.38 -21.40 -1.77
N ARG A 661 -16.37 -20.90 -1.00
CA ARG A 661 -16.42 -19.53 -0.45
C ARG A 661 -15.32 -19.18 0.59
N SER A 662 -14.48 -20.13 0.98
CA SER A 662 -13.43 -19.96 1.99
C SER A 662 -12.01 -19.99 1.39
N GLY A 663 -11.89 -20.30 0.10
CA GLY A 663 -10.62 -20.29 -0.64
C GLY A 663 -10.58 -19.19 -1.70
N PRO A 664 -9.55 -19.22 -2.57
CA PRO A 664 -9.35 -18.22 -3.60
C PRO A 664 -10.52 -18.15 -4.58
N GLY A 665 -11.01 -16.94 -4.84
CA GLY A 665 -11.98 -16.62 -5.90
C GLY A 665 -11.41 -16.80 -7.31
N THR A 666 -12.04 -16.20 -8.32
CA THR A 666 -11.65 -16.42 -9.73
C THR A 666 -10.36 -15.73 -10.14
N SER A 667 -10.04 -14.57 -9.55
CA SER A 667 -8.89 -13.71 -9.88
C SER A 667 -7.73 -13.78 -8.88
N ASP A 668 -7.96 -14.36 -7.70
CA ASP A 668 -6.98 -14.45 -6.62
C ASP A 668 -5.73 -15.29 -6.97
N PRO A 669 -4.64 -15.20 -6.18
CA PRO A 669 -3.53 -16.16 -6.20
C PRO A 669 -3.99 -17.62 -5.93
N ASN A 670 -3.12 -18.60 -6.20
CA ASN A 670 -3.47 -20.02 -6.04
C ASN A 670 -3.75 -20.46 -4.59
N CYS A 671 -3.29 -19.68 -3.62
CA CYS A 671 -3.68 -19.79 -2.22
C CYS A 671 -3.82 -18.38 -1.63
N ILE A 672 -4.77 -18.19 -0.71
CA ILE A 672 -4.96 -16.94 0.04
C ILE A 672 -4.73 -17.18 1.54
N SER A 673 -4.38 -16.12 2.26
CA SER A 673 -4.21 -16.13 3.71
C SER A 673 -5.44 -15.61 4.46
N TRP A 674 -5.78 -16.31 5.53
CA TRP A 674 -6.62 -15.85 6.65
C TRP A 674 -5.79 -15.89 7.94
N VAL A 675 -6.28 -15.29 9.03
CA VAL A 675 -5.69 -15.46 10.36
C VAL A 675 -6.55 -16.32 11.26
N TYR A 676 -5.90 -17.02 12.19
CA TYR A 676 -6.52 -17.66 13.34
C TYR A 676 -6.02 -17.05 14.66
N TYR A 677 -6.93 -16.96 15.63
CA TYR A 677 -6.77 -16.17 16.85
C TYR A 677 -7.72 -16.66 17.96
N SER A 678 -7.53 -16.17 19.20
CA SER A 678 -8.43 -16.48 20.32
C SER A 678 -9.60 -15.50 20.40
N THR A 679 -10.78 -16.02 20.71
CA THR A 679 -12.05 -15.28 20.83
C THR A 679 -12.47 -15.02 22.27
N VAL A 680 -11.73 -15.51 23.27
CA VAL A 680 -12.08 -15.31 24.70
C VAL A 680 -11.97 -13.83 25.08
N ASN A 681 -10.88 -13.17 24.71
CA ASN A 681 -10.79 -11.72 24.61
C ASN A 681 -9.97 -11.35 23.36
N PHE A 682 -10.65 -11.02 22.26
CA PHE A 682 -10.04 -10.75 20.95
C PHE A 682 -8.83 -9.78 21.01
N VAL A 683 -8.94 -8.72 21.80
CA VAL A 683 -7.88 -7.70 21.93
C VAL A 683 -6.74 -8.22 22.79
N LYS A 684 -7.01 -8.49 24.08
CA LYS A 684 -5.96 -8.85 25.06
C LYS A 684 -5.28 -10.18 24.75
N ASP A 685 -5.99 -11.15 24.17
CA ASP A 685 -5.40 -12.44 23.77
C ASP A 685 -4.44 -12.28 22.59
N THR A 686 -4.78 -11.42 21.62
CA THR A 686 -3.93 -11.15 20.44
C THR A 686 -2.68 -10.38 20.85
N TYR A 687 -2.81 -9.30 21.64
CA TYR A 687 -1.64 -8.59 22.20
C TYR A 687 -0.77 -9.50 23.07
N SER A 688 -1.37 -10.43 23.82
CA SER A 688 -0.62 -11.43 24.59
C SER A 688 0.12 -12.45 23.71
N GLY A 689 -0.23 -12.58 22.42
CA GLY A 689 0.53 -13.32 21.40
C GLY A 689 -0.24 -14.39 20.59
N LEU A 690 -1.57 -14.51 20.74
CA LEU A 690 -2.36 -15.58 20.10
C LEU A 690 -2.85 -15.24 18.67
N VAL A 691 -1.93 -15.31 17.71
CA VAL A 691 -2.21 -15.13 16.27
C VAL A 691 -1.39 -16.11 15.41
N GLY A 692 -1.95 -16.57 14.28
CA GLY A 692 -1.25 -17.39 13.30
C GLY A 692 -1.92 -17.44 11.91
N PRO A 693 -1.18 -17.84 10.86
CA PRO A 693 -1.67 -17.85 9.47
C PRO A 693 -2.37 -19.17 9.07
N LEU A 694 -3.57 -19.05 8.49
CA LEU A 694 -4.30 -20.11 7.82
C LEU A 694 -4.25 -19.87 6.30
N VAL A 695 -3.62 -20.77 5.55
CA VAL A 695 -3.48 -20.68 4.10
C VAL A 695 -4.47 -21.64 3.43
N ILE A 696 -5.38 -21.09 2.62
CA ILE A 696 -6.36 -21.88 1.85
C ILE A 696 -6.00 -21.84 0.36
N CYS A 697 -5.76 -23.02 -0.21
CA CYS A 697 -5.35 -23.23 -1.58
C CYS A 697 -6.49 -23.70 -2.50
N ARG A 698 -6.34 -23.44 -3.80
CA ARG A 698 -7.10 -24.13 -4.85
C ARG A 698 -6.77 -25.64 -4.82
N LYS A 699 -7.73 -26.45 -5.26
CA LYS A 699 -7.64 -27.91 -5.22
C LYS A 699 -6.57 -28.46 -6.18
N GLY A 700 -5.70 -29.32 -5.69
CA GLY A 700 -4.57 -29.92 -6.41
C GLY A 700 -3.25 -29.15 -6.32
N ILE A 701 -3.18 -28.04 -5.57
CA ILE A 701 -1.98 -27.21 -5.39
C ILE A 701 -1.06 -27.78 -4.30
N LEU A 702 -1.60 -28.40 -3.25
CA LEU A 702 -0.84 -28.98 -2.16
C LEU A 702 -0.37 -30.40 -2.48
N ASN A 703 0.74 -30.83 -1.89
CA ASN A 703 1.23 -32.21 -1.94
C ASN A 703 0.87 -33.01 -0.67
N GLU A 704 1.29 -34.28 -0.60
CA GLU A 704 1.01 -35.21 0.51
C GLU A 704 1.69 -34.83 1.84
N LYS A 705 2.48 -33.74 1.86
CA LYS A 705 3.12 -33.16 3.05
C LYS A 705 2.64 -31.73 3.31
N ASP A 706 1.53 -31.34 2.69
CA ASP A 706 0.85 -30.06 2.86
C ASP A 706 1.70 -28.84 2.45
N LEU A 707 2.72 -29.06 1.61
CA LEU A 707 3.50 -28.02 0.93
C LEU A 707 2.94 -27.74 -0.47
N ARG A 708 3.04 -26.51 -0.94
CA ARG A 708 2.66 -26.12 -2.32
C ARG A 708 3.54 -26.80 -3.39
N ARG A 709 3.06 -26.78 -4.63
CA ARG A 709 3.73 -27.33 -5.83
C ARG A 709 4.05 -26.29 -6.91
N ASP A 710 3.52 -25.08 -6.77
CA ASP A 710 3.52 -24.03 -7.80
C ASP A 710 4.55 -22.92 -7.54
N ILE A 711 5.22 -22.95 -6.39
CA ILE A 711 6.24 -21.99 -5.93
C ILE A 711 7.34 -22.70 -5.13
N ASP A 712 8.48 -22.02 -4.92
CA ASP A 712 9.64 -22.56 -4.22
C ASP A 712 9.65 -22.21 -2.71
N ARG A 713 9.08 -21.06 -2.30
CA ARG A 713 8.99 -20.63 -0.90
C ARG A 713 7.74 -19.84 -0.53
N GLU A 714 7.35 -20.02 0.73
CA GLU A 714 6.24 -19.35 1.39
C GLU A 714 6.76 -18.59 2.61
N PHE A 715 6.36 -17.33 2.74
CA PHE A 715 6.64 -16.47 3.88
C PHE A 715 5.33 -15.88 4.43
N ALA A 716 5.18 -15.78 5.75
CA ALA A 716 4.06 -15.10 6.38
C ALA A 716 4.58 -13.98 7.29
N LEU A 717 4.11 -12.76 7.07
CA LEU A 717 4.51 -11.55 7.79
C LEU A 717 3.29 -10.86 8.39
N LEU A 718 3.16 -10.98 9.71
CA LEU A 718 2.34 -10.11 10.53
C LEU A 718 3.11 -8.83 10.83
N PHE A 719 2.54 -7.72 10.39
CA PHE A 719 2.88 -6.39 10.86
C PHE A 719 1.85 -6.04 11.95
N MET A 720 2.35 -5.78 13.15
CA MET A 720 1.54 -5.43 14.31
C MET A 720 2.37 -4.72 15.37
N VAL A 721 1.84 -3.63 15.88
CA VAL A 721 2.30 -2.97 17.10
C VAL A 721 1.77 -3.77 18.29
N PHE A 722 2.63 -4.51 18.97
CA PHE A 722 2.21 -5.23 20.19
C PHE A 722 2.23 -4.27 21.37
N ASP A 723 1.06 -3.77 21.78
CA ASP A 723 0.93 -3.06 23.05
C ASP A 723 0.95 -4.05 24.22
N GLU A 724 2.06 -4.09 24.97
CA GLU A 724 2.16 -4.92 26.16
C GLU A 724 1.42 -4.34 27.38
N ASN A 725 0.91 -3.09 27.31
CA ASN A 725 0.04 -2.53 28.36
C ASN A 725 -1.33 -3.23 28.35
N GLU A 726 -1.83 -3.63 27.17
CA GLU A 726 -3.06 -4.43 27.05
C GLU A 726 -2.84 -5.95 27.23
N SER A 727 -1.61 -6.39 27.46
CA SER A 727 -1.24 -7.80 27.69
C SER A 727 -1.83 -8.37 28.98
N TRP A 728 -2.27 -9.63 28.95
CA TRP A 728 -2.69 -10.37 30.16
C TRP A 728 -1.55 -10.62 31.16
N TYR A 729 -0.31 -10.30 30.79
CA TYR A 729 0.90 -10.58 31.55
C TYR A 729 1.61 -9.31 32.04
N LEU A 730 1.02 -8.11 31.87
CA LEU A 730 1.63 -6.83 32.27
C LEU A 730 2.13 -6.84 33.73
N ASN A 731 1.27 -7.17 34.69
CA ASN A 731 1.63 -7.20 36.12
C ASN A 731 2.80 -8.17 36.40
N GLU A 732 2.75 -9.39 35.83
CA GLU A 732 3.84 -10.36 35.96
C GLU A 732 5.15 -9.83 35.36
N ASN A 733 5.08 -9.03 34.30
CA ASN A 733 6.25 -8.42 33.66
C ASN A 733 6.81 -7.24 34.49
N ILE A 734 5.96 -6.42 35.10
CA ILE A 734 6.38 -5.36 36.05
C ILE A 734 7.13 -5.98 37.23
N GLU A 735 6.55 -6.99 37.88
CA GLU A 735 7.16 -7.66 39.03
C GLU A 735 8.47 -8.39 38.65
N LYS A 736 8.47 -9.09 37.53
CA LYS A 736 9.63 -9.88 37.07
C LYS A 736 10.81 -9.03 36.62
N TYR A 737 10.59 -7.91 35.92
CA TYR A 737 11.65 -7.15 35.26
C TYR A 737 11.94 -5.77 35.87
N LEU A 738 10.98 -5.12 36.53
CA LEU A 738 11.20 -3.89 37.30
C LEU A 738 11.37 -4.12 38.80
N HIS A 739 10.98 -5.30 39.31
CA HIS A 739 10.98 -5.63 40.74
C HIS A 739 10.16 -4.66 41.60
N LYS A 740 9.14 -4.05 41.01
CA LYS A 740 8.13 -3.18 41.63
C LYS A 740 6.82 -3.98 41.81
N CYS A 741 6.04 -3.66 42.84
CA CYS A 741 4.68 -4.22 43.00
C CYS A 741 3.76 -3.66 41.92
N SER A 742 2.93 -4.49 41.29
CA SER A 742 2.04 -4.02 40.21
C SER A 742 0.92 -3.11 40.70
N ASP A 743 0.42 -3.33 41.91
CA ASP A 743 -0.82 -2.70 42.40
C ASP A 743 -0.62 -1.23 42.76
N ASP A 744 0.61 -0.86 43.13
CA ASP A 744 1.03 0.52 43.46
C ASP A 744 1.87 1.18 42.34
N PHE A 745 1.98 0.57 41.15
CA PHE A 745 2.84 1.08 40.08
C PHE A 745 2.21 2.29 39.35
N ASN A 746 2.99 3.37 39.20
CA ASN A 746 2.56 4.57 38.49
C ASN A 746 3.04 4.56 37.03
N TYR A 747 2.10 4.59 36.10
CA TYR A 747 2.34 4.51 34.66
C TYR A 747 2.85 5.85 34.10
N SER A 748 4.16 5.97 33.90
CA SER A 748 4.78 7.12 33.24
C SER A 748 4.65 7.04 31.71
N LYS A 749 4.79 8.17 31.00
CA LYS A 749 4.78 8.17 29.52
C LYS A 749 5.87 7.26 28.96
N ASP A 750 7.10 7.37 29.49
CA ASP A 750 8.25 6.50 29.20
C ASP A 750 7.97 4.99 29.38
N PHE A 751 7.10 4.61 30.33
CA PHE A 751 6.72 3.22 30.56
C PHE A 751 5.70 2.73 29.53
N LEU A 752 4.64 3.52 29.30
CA LEU A 752 3.58 3.18 28.35
C LEU A 752 4.17 3.06 26.94
N GLU A 753 4.89 4.09 26.50
CA GLU A 753 5.66 4.13 25.25
C GLU A 753 6.65 2.96 25.16
N GLY A 754 7.41 2.75 26.25
CA GLY A 754 8.36 1.65 26.37
C GLY A 754 7.75 0.24 26.28
N ASN A 755 6.42 0.09 26.26
CA ASN A 755 5.72 -1.19 26.11
C ASN A 755 5.04 -1.36 24.74
N ILE A 756 5.00 -0.33 23.89
CA ILE A 756 4.43 -0.38 22.53
C ILE A 756 5.51 -0.94 21.58
N LYS A 757 5.30 -2.14 21.02
CA LYS A 757 6.33 -2.86 20.24
C LYS A 757 5.98 -2.98 18.76
N HIS A 758 6.42 -2.00 17.98
CA HIS A 758 6.28 -1.88 16.53
C HIS A 758 7.01 -3.00 15.75
N ALA A 759 6.40 -4.19 15.61
CA ALA A 759 7.13 -5.42 15.28
C ALA A 759 6.67 -6.15 14.01
N ILE A 760 7.63 -6.80 13.35
CA ILE A 760 7.37 -7.79 12.28
C ILE A 760 7.51 -9.19 12.89
N ASN A 761 6.42 -9.99 12.88
CA ASN A 761 6.34 -11.30 13.55
C ASN A 761 6.83 -11.30 15.02
N GLY A 762 6.63 -10.19 15.73
CA GLY A 762 7.07 -10.02 17.13
C GLY A 762 8.58 -9.80 17.29
N ARG A 763 9.29 -9.31 16.26
CA ARG A 763 10.70 -8.90 16.31
C ARG A 763 10.88 -7.44 15.87
N LEU A 764 11.90 -6.79 16.43
CA LEU A 764 12.31 -5.41 16.14
C LEU A 764 13.74 -5.36 15.58
N TYR A 765 14.10 -4.31 14.83
CA TYR A 765 15.49 -3.97 14.45
C TYR A 765 16.32 -5.16 13.94
N ASP A 766 15.91 -5.78 12.83
CA ASP A 766 16.56 -6.97 12.24
C ASP A 766 16.70 -8.17 13.20
N ASN A 767 15.79 -8.35 14.17
CA ASN A 767 15.75 -9.59 14.96
C ASN A 767 14.87 -10.70 14.35
N LEU A 768 14.30 -10.49 13.16
CA LEU A 768 13.65 -11.53 12.37
C LEU A 768 14.68 -12.29 11.52
N ARG A 769 14.48 -13.60 11.36
CA ARG A 769 15.42 -14.53 10.71
C ARG A 769 14.64 -15.53 9.83
N GLY A 770 15.33 -16.30 9.01
CA GLY A 770 14.70 -17.25 8.08
C GLY A 770 14.23 -16.68 6.74
N LEU A 771 14.19 -15.35 6.55
CA LEU A 771 13.84 -14.66 5.29
C LEU A 771 14.97 -14.80 4.25
N THR A 772 15.18 -16.03 3.78
CA THR A 772 16.26 -16.39 2.85
C THR A 772 15.70 -17.12 1.64
N MET A 773 16.24 -16.82 0.46
CA MET A 773 15.87 -17.41 -0.83
C MET A 773 17.06 -17.45 -1.79
N LYS A 774 16.88 -17.98 -3.00
CA LYS A 774 17.89 -18.01 -4.05
C LYS A 774 17.43 -17.25 -5.29
N GLU A 775 18.41 -16.71 -6.01
CA GLU A 775 18.31 -16.18 -7.36
C GLU A 775 17.50 -17.12 -8.28
N GLY A 776 16.32 -16.67 -8.70
CA GLY A 776 15.37 -17.40 -9.56
C GLY A 776 14.34 -18.29 -8.84
N GLU A 777 14.28 -18.31 -7.50
CA GLU A 777 13.18 -18.97 -6.77
C GLU A 777 11.89 -18.12 -6.82
N ASN A 778 10.76 -18.75 -7.14
CA ASN A 778 9.44 -18.11 -7.06
C ASN A 778 8.97 -18.10 -5.60
N THR A 779 8.68 -16.94 -5.05
CA THR A 779 8.28 -16.75 -3.65
C THR A 779 6.89 -16.17 -3.53
N ASN A 780 6.22 -16.47 -2.42
CA ASN A 780 4.88 -15.98 -2.14
C ASN A 780 4.81 -15.53 -0.68
N TRP A 781 4.28 -14.33 -0.45
CA TRP A 781 4.27 -13.68 0.85
C TRP A 781 2.84 -13.38 1.30
N TYR A 782 2.50 -13.90 2.48
CA TYR A 782 1.24 -13.68 3.16
C TYR A 782 1.40 -12.48 4.11
N LEU A 783 0.98 -11.31 3.63
CA LEU A 783 1.03 -10.05 4.37
C LEU A 783 -0.25 -9.90 5.21
N ILE A 784 -0.07 -9.64 6.51
CA ILE A 784 -1.14 -9.66 7.51
C ILE A 784 -1.04 -8.39 8.36
N GLY A 785 -2.10 -7.58 8.37
CA GLY A 785 -2.29 -6.47 9.32
C GLY A 785 -3.29 -6.83 10.41
N MET A 786 -2.93 -6.58 11.68
CA MET A 786 -3.84 -6.72 12.84
C MET A 786 -3.44 -5.71 13.92
N GLY A 787 -4.43 -5.14 14.61
CA GLY A 787 -4.20 -4.26 15.75
C GLY A 787 -5.25 -3.15 15.87
N ASN A 788 -4.79 -1.96 16.24
CA ASN A 788 -5.58 -0.79 16.58
C ASN A 788 -5.48 0.33 15.52
N GLU A 789 -5.79 1.59 15.87
CA GLU A 789 -5.80 2.71 14.91
C GLU A 789 -4.42 3.05 14.34
N ILE A 790 -3.35 2.81 15.12
CA ILE A 790 -1.95 2.97 14.69
C ILE A 790 -1.45 1.85 13.77
N ASP A 791 -2.14 0.69 13.71
CA ASP A 791 -1.70 -0.50 12.95
C ASP A 791 -1.97 -0.39 11.43
N ILE A 792 -1.59 0.75 10.87
CA ILE A 792 -1.49 1.04 9.44
C ILE A 792 -0.05 0.72 9.02
N HIS A 793 0.13 -0.25 8.14
CA HIS A 793 1.47 -0.73 7.78
C HIS A 793 1.68 -0.79 6.28
N THR A 794 2.58 0.03 5.77
CA THR A 794 2.91 0.11 4.35
C THR A 794 4.22 -0.64 4.09
N VAL A 795 4.09 -1.89 3.65
CA VAL A 795 5.19 -2.86 3.63
C VAL A 795 6.06 -2.66 2.39
N HIS A 796 7.26 -2.10 2.57
CA HIS A 796 8.22 -1.89 1.49
C HIS A 796 9.26 -3.03 1.40
N PHE A 797 9.63 -3.39 0.16
CA PHE A 797 10.72 -4.32 -0.16
C PHE A 797 11.79 -3.59 -0.96
N HIS A 798 13.02 -3.51 -0.45
CA HIS A 798 14.12 -2.89 -1.19
C HIS A 798 14.53 -3.73 -2.40
N ALA A 799 14.83 -3.04 -3.50
CA ALA A 799 15.43 -3.54 -4.73
C ALA A 799 14.69 -4.66 -5.49
N GLU A 800 13.44 -4.95 -5.12
CA GLU A 800 12.56 -5.97 -5.68
C GLU A 800 11.15 -5.40 -5.88
N THR A 801 10.40 -5.87 -6.89
CA THR A 801 8.97 -5.58 -7.03
C THR A 801 8.16 -6.87 -7.01
N PHE A 802 6.89 -6.79 -6.60
CA PHE A 802 5.98 -7.92 -6.53
C PHE A 802 4.72 -7.70 -7.37
N ILE A 803 4.05 -8.82 -7.65
CA ILE A 803 2.71 -8.86 -8.21
C ILE A 803 1.71 -9.11 -7.08
N PHE A 804 0.68 -8.28 -7.01
CA PHE A 804 -0.55 -8.60 -6.27
C PHE A 804 -1.72 -8.72 -7.26
N LYS A 805 -2.77 -9.43 -6.85
CA LYS A 805 -3.95 -9.71 -7.68
C LYS A 805 -5.21 -9.23 -6.98
N THR A 806 -6.11 -8.65 -7.75
CA THR A 806 -7.47 -8.26 -7.32
C THR A 806 -8.48 -8.75 -8.37
N ASP A 807 -8.48 -8.12 -9.55
CA ASP A 807 -9.13 -8.60 -10.78
C ASP A 807 -8.10 -9.06 -11.82
N ASN A 808 -6.92 -8.43 -11.83
CA ASN A 808 -5.79 -8.69 -12.73
C ASN A 808 -4.45 -8.60 -11.95
N ASP A 809 -3.34 -8.93 -12.62
CA ASP A 809 -1.98 -8.72 -12.11
C ASP A 809 -1.63 -7.23 -12.06
N HIS A 810 -1.17 -6.74 -10.91
CA HIS A 810 -0.73 -5.36 -10.69
C HIS A 810 0.66 -5.31 -10.04
N ARG A 811 1.53 -4.38 -10.47
CA ARG A 811 2.88 -4.19 -9.89
C ARG A 811 2.83 -3.30 -8.64
N ALA A 812 3.64 -3.63 -7.64
CA ALA A 812 3.94 -2.76 -6.50
C ALA A 812 5.29 -3.14 -5.85
N ASP A 813 5.86 -2.23 -5.06
CA ASP A 813 6.96 -2.45 -4.12
C ASP A 813 6.60 -2.05 -2.67
N VAL A 814 5.45 -1.38 -2.49
CA VAL A 814 4.80 -1.07 -1.21
C VAL A 814 3.37 -1.61 -1.21
N TYR A 815 2.93 -2.24 -0.11
CA TYR A 815 1.53 -2.67 0.05
C TYR A 815 0.91 -2.15 1.35
N ASP A 816 -0.29 -1.56 1.28
CA ASP A 816 -1.02 -1.00 2.41
C ASP A 816 -1.77 -2.08 3.23
N LEU A 817 -1.41 -2.25 4.51
CA LEU A 817 -2.09 -3.12 5.47
C LEU A 817 -2.82 -2.31 6.54
N PHE A 818 -3.94 -2.87 7.01
CA PHE A 818 -4.80 -2.34 8.07
C PHE A 818 -5.26 -3.51 8.96
N PRO A 819 -5.88 -3.26 10.14
CA PRO A 819 -6.41 -4.32 11.00
C PRO A 819 -7.48 -5.17 10.30
N GLY A 820 -7.10 -6.38 9.86
CA GLY A 820 -7.95 -7.29 9.11
C GLY A 820 -7.65 -7.38 7.60
N THR A 821 -6.64 -6.67 7.09
CA THR A 821 -6.12 -6.86 5.73
C THR A 821 -5.22 -8.10 5.69
N PHE A 822 -5.58 -9.06 4.84
CA PHE A 822 -4.76 -10.24 4.56
C PHE A 822 -4.54 -10.31 3.05
N GLN A 823 -3.33 -10.00 2.57
CA GLN A 823 -2.99 -10.03 1.16
C GLN A 823 -1.98 -11.13 0.88
N THR A 824 -2.10 -11.73 -0.30
CA THR A 824 -1.08 -12.63 -0.86
C THR A 824 -0.38 -11.93 -2.04
N ILE A 825 0.94 -11.85 -2.01
CA ILE A 825 1.77 -11.29 -3.09
C ILE A 825 2.75 -12.33 -3.65
N GLU A 826 3.10 -12.20 -4.93
CA GLU A 826 4.00 -13.08 -5.67
C GLU A 826 5.26 -12.31 -6.08
N LEU A 827 6.44 -12.79 -5.69
CA LEU A 827 7.74 -12.13 -5.90
C LEU A 827 8.76 -13.14 -6.44
N ILE A 828 9.46 -12.80 -7.51
CA ILE A 828 10.53 -13.63 -8.08
C ILE A 828 11.85 -13.08 -7.56
N ALA A 829 12.64 -13.90 -6.84
CA ALA A 829 13.89 -13.43 -6.23
C ALA A 829 14.96 -13.19 -7.31
N ASP A 830 15.09 -11.95 -7.78
CA ASP A 830 15.79 -11.52 -8.99
C ASP A 830 17.16 -10.90 -8.69
N ASN A 831 17.36 -10.35 -7.49
CA ASN A 831 18.47 -9.47 -7.16
C ASN A 831 19.34 -10.00 -6.00
N PRO A 832 20.48 -10.67 -6.26
CA PRO A 832 21.26 -11.31 -5.19
C PRO A 832 21.99 -10.32 -4.26
N GLY A 833 21.48 -10.19 -3.04
CA GLY A 833 21.98 -9.31 -2.00
C GLY A 833 21.27 -9.54 -0.66
N THR A 834 21.56 -8.67 0.31
CA THR A 834 20.80 -8.53 1.55
C THR A 834 20.14 -7.16 1.54
N TRP A 835 18.81 -7.16 1.67
CA TRP A 835 17.93 -6.04 1.36
C TRP A 835 17.03 -5.73 2.55
N LEU A 836 16.69 -4.45 2.75
CA LEU A 836 15.80 -4.01 3.81
C LEU A 836 14.33 -4.29 3.46
N LEU A 837 13.54 -4.63 4.48
CA LEU A 837 12.10 -4.84 4.43
C LEU A 837 11.52 -4.20 5.69
N HIS A 838 10.70 -3.17 5.52
CA HIS A 838 10.22 -2.33 6.62
C HIS A 838 8.81 -1.80 6.38
N CYS A 839 8.18 -1.27 7.43
CA CYS A 839 7.01 -0.42 7.31
C CYS A 839 7.44 1.01 6.95
N HIS A 840 6.82 1.67 5.97
CA HIS A 840 7.18 3.04 5.54
C HIS A 840 6.39 4.14 6.27
N VAL A 841 6.00 3.87 7.52
CA VAL A 841 5.37 4.84 8.43
C VAL A 841 6.44 5.36 9.37
N ALA A 842 6.55 6.68 9.50
CA ALA A 842 7.70 7.32 10.15
C ALA A 842 8.04 6.78 11.56
N ASP A 843 7.05 6.70 12.47
CA ASP A 843 7.30 6.21 13.82
C ASP A 843 7.66 4.72 13.83
N HIS A 844 6.93 3.90 13.06
CA HIS A 844 7.18 2.48 12.93
C HIS A 844 8.62 2.16 12.47
N ILE A 845 9.25 3.00 11.64
CA ILE A 845 10.68 2.89 11.29
C ILE A 845 11.54 3.15 12.53
N HIS A 846 11.39 4.32 13.17
CA HIS A 846 12.20 4.72 14.34
C HIS A 846 12.04 3.76 15.53
N ALA A 847 10.85 3.16 15.69
CA ALA A 847 10.53 2.17 16.70
C ALA A 847 10.86 0.71 16.33
N GLY A 848 11.38 0.47 15.12
CA GLY A 848 12.07 -0.77 14.75
C GLY A 848 11.28 -1.81 13.97
N MET A 849 10.21 -1.43 13.27
CA MET A 849 9.44 -2.29 12.37
C MET A 849 10.16 -2.55 11.04
N GLU A 850 11.38 -3.07 11.15
CA GLU A 850 12.35 -3.27 10.07
C GLU A 850 13.14 -4.57 10.24
N THR A 851 13.50 -5.20 9.12
CA THR A 851 14.36 -6.39 9.08
C THR A 851 15.02 -6.54 7.71
N THR A 852 16.03 -7.39 7.60
CA THR A 852 16.57 -7.79 6.29
C THR A 852 15.95 -9.07 5.74
N PHE A 853 15.92 -9.20 4.41
CA PHE A 853 15.81 -10.47 3.68
C PHE A 853 17.05 -10.69 2.81
N THR A 854 17.34 -11.94 2.42
CA THR A 854 18.57 -12.27 1.67
C THR A 854 18.29 -13.19 0.47
N ILE A 855 18.72 -12.74 -0.71
CA ILE A 855 18.70 -13.50 -1.97
C ILE A 855 20.12 -14.00 -2.25
N SER A 856 20.30 -15.31 -2.24
CA SER A 856 21.60 -15.96 -2.44
C SER A 856 21.80 -16.39 -3.90
N LYS A 857 23.02 -16.22 -4.45
CA LYS A 857 23.31 -16.55 -5.86
C LYS A 857 23.14 -18.03 -6.16
N SER A 858 22.60 -18.33 -7.33
CA SER A 858 22.37 -19.70 -7.79
C SER A 858 23.70 -20.35 -8.21
N GLY A 859 24.15 -21.32 -7.41
CA GLY A 859 25.47 -21.95 -7.54
C GLY A 859 25.73 -22.68 -8.88
N ILE A 860 24.72 -22.87 -9.71
CA ILE A 860 24.80 -23.56 -11.01
C ILE A 860 25.80 -22.88 -11.95
N ILE A 861 25.73 -21.55 -12.07
CA ILE A 861 26.63 -20.78 -12.96
C ILE A 861 28.06 -20.84 -12.44
N SER A 862 28.26 -20.67 -11.13
CA SER A 862 29.59 -20.73 -10.52
C SER A 862 30.26 -22.09 -10.74
N HIS A 863 29.55 -23.20 -10.55
CA HIS A 863 30.14 -24.53 -10.68
C HIS A 863 30.51 -24.88 -12.14
N MET A 864 29.73 -24.39 -13.12
CA MET A 864 30.01 -24.59 -14.54
C MET A 864 31.17 -23.70 -15.02
N LEU A 865 31.20 -22.43 -14.61
CA LEU A 865 32.28 -21.51 -14.93
C LEU A 865 33.60 -21.93 -14.27
N LEU A 866 33.55 -22.44 -13.02
CA LEU A 866 34.73 -22.95 -12.32
C LEU A 866 35.30 -24.22 -12.99
N LEU A 867 34.47 -25.12 -13.52
CA LEU A 867 34.96 -26.25 -14.32
C LEU A 867 35.70 -25.78 -15.59
N VAL A 868 35.16 -24.77 -16.29
CA VAL A 868 35.77 -24.20 -17.50
C VAL A 868 37.09 -23.46 -17.17
N LEU A 869 37.17 -22.77 -16.03
CA LEU A 869 38.34 -21.98 -15.64
C LEU A 869 39.45 -22.79 -14.95
N THR A 870 39.14 -23.90 -14.28
CA THR A 870 40.14 -24.66 -13.49
C THR A 870 40.88 -25.76 -14.26
N GLY A 871 40.43 -26.11 -15.48
CA GLY A 871 41.17 -27.01 -16.38
C GLY A 871 41.47 -28.41 -15.82
N ASN A 872 40.66 -28.89 -14.87
CA ASN A 872 40.96 -30.08 -14.08
C ASN A 872 40.54 -31.37 -14.82
N ASP A 873 41.44 -31.89 -15.66
CA ASP A 873 41.28 -33.02 -16.60
C ASP A 873 40.98 -34.41 -15.97
N ARG A 874 40.43 -34.47 -14.75
CA ARG A 874 40.19 -35.71 -14.00
C ARG A 874 38.75 -36.24 -14.04
N GLU A 875 37.77 -35.44 -14.42
CA GLU A 875 36.38 -35.90 -14.54
C GLU A 875 35.95 -36.03 -16.00
N ARG A 876 35.54 -37.24 -16.40
CA ARG A 876 35.08 -37.54 -17.77
C ARG A 876 33.57 -37.36 -17.90
N ILE A 877 33.16 -36.55 -18.86
CA ILE A 877 31.74 -36.27 -19.12
C ILE A 877 31.11 -37.48 -19.83
N LYS A 878 30.03 -38.02 -19.24
CA LYS A 878 29.26 -39.10 -19.88
C LYS A 878 28.33 -38.52 -20.95
N PHE A 879 28.61 -38.81 -22.22
CA PHE A 879 27.80 -38.40 -23.36
C PHE A 879 27.43 -39.63 -24.21
N LEU A 880 26.13 -39.89 -24.40
CA LEU A 880 25.61 -41.06 -25.13
C LEU A 880 26.27 -42.39 -24.74
N GLY A 881 26.51 -42.60 -23.44
CA GLY A 881 27.12 -43.82 -22.89
C GLY A 881 28.65 -43.90 -22.97
N LYS A 882 29.32 -43.00 -23.70
CA LYS A 882 30.79 -42.86 -23.68
C LYS A 882 31.24 -41.81 -22.65
N ALA A 883 32.43 -42.00 -22.08
CA ALA A 883 33.05 -41.05 -21.16
C ALA A 883 34.17 -40.27 -21.88
N LEU A 884 33.84 -39.04 -22.29
CA LEU A 884 34.68 -38.12 -23.06
C LEU A 884 35.50 -37.20 -22.15
N GLY A 885 36.66 -36.74 -22.63
CA GLY A 885 37.39 -35.62 -22.05
C GLY A 885 36.73 -34.27 -22.38
N ALA A 886 37.08 -33.20 -21.65
CA ALA A 886 36.45 -31.88 -21.82
C ALA A 886 36.62 -31.31 -23.25
N GLY A 887 37.81 -31.46 -23.85
CA GLY A 887 38.07 -31.08 -25.24
C GLY A 887 37.25 -31.88 -26.25
N GLU A 888 37.16 -33.21 -26.08
CA GLU A 888 36.36 -34.10 -26.94
C GLU A 888 34.86 -33.76 -26.85
N ALA A 889 34.37 -33.46 -25.64
CA ALA A 889 32.99 -33.07 -25.41
C ALA A 889 32.66 -31.74 -26.10
N ASN A 890 33.55 -30.74 -26.01
CA ASN A 890 33.39 -29.46 -26.69
C ASN A 890 33.37 -29.63 -28.23
N SER A 891 34.33 -30.36 -28.80
CA SER A 891 34.32 -30.66 -30.25
C SER A 891 33.07 -31.44 -30.68
N THR A 892 32.57 -32.36 -29.86
CA THR A 892 31.32 -33.10 -30.12
C THR A 892 30.10 -32.18 -30.09
N LEU A 893 30.04 -31.24 -29.14
CA LEU A 893 28.96 -30.26 -29.02
C LEU A 893 28.93 -29.30 -30.22
N ILE A 894 30.09 -28.77 -30.62
CA ILE A 894 30.24 -27.90 -31.80
C ILE A 894 29.83 -28.66 -33.08
N ALA A 895 30.22 -29.93 -33.22
CA ALA A 895 29.83 -30.76 -34.35
C ALA A 895 28.31 -30.99 -34.39
N LEU A 896 27.68 -31.32 -33.26
CA LEU A 896 26.22 -31.51 -33.16
C LEU A 896 25.44 -30.22 -33.44
N PHE A 897 25.90 -29.08 -32.91
CA PHE A 897 25.30 -27.77 -33.18
C PHE A 897 25.39 -27.41 -34.67
N SER A 898 26.54 -27.66 -35.29
CA SER A 898 26.79 -27.46 -36.73
C SER A 898 25.90 -28.36 -37.60
N VAL A 899 25.75 -29.64 -37.25
CA VAL A 899 24.83 -30.58 -37.92
C VAL A 899 23.36 -30.15 -37.74
N GLY A 900 22.99 -29.66 -36.55
CA GLY A 900 21.67 -29.10 -36.28
C GLY A 900 21.36 -27.87 -37.16
N LEU A 901 22.32 -26.96 -37.31
CA LEU A 901 22.21 -25.79 -38.21
C LEU A 901 22.03 -26.20 -39.68
N VAL A 902 22.78 -27.19 -40.16
CA VAL A 902 22.64 -27.73 -41.53
C VAL A 902 21.29 -28.43 -41.73
N LEU A 903 20.81 -29.19 -40.74
CA LEU A 903 19.48 -29.80 -40.77
C LEU A 903 18.38 -28.74 -40.80
N LEU A 904 18.47 -27.70 -39.96
CA LEU A 904 17.50 -26.59 -39.94
C LEU A 904 17.48 -25.86 -41.30
N ALA A 905 18.65 -25.55 -41.86
CA ALA A 905 18.77 -24.91 -43.17
C ALA A 905 18.20 -25.77 -44.31
N THR A 906 18.49 -27.08 -44.33
CA THR A 906 17.94 -27.99 -45.35
C THR A 906 16.43 -28.17 -45.21
N ILE A 907 15.88 -28.22 -43.99
CA ILE A 907 14.42 -28.23 -43.76
C ILE A 907 13.77 -26.94 -44.26
N LEU A 908 14.34 -25.77 -43.97
CA LEU A 908 13.85 -24.47 -44.48
C LEU A 908 13.88 -24.42 -46.02
N ILE A 909 14.97 -24.88 -46.65
CA ILE A 909 15.07 -25.00 -48.11
C ILE A 909 13.99 -25.97 -48.66
N LEU A 910 13.74 -27.10 -47.99
CA LEU A 910 12.70 -28.05 -48.40
C LEU A 910 11.29 -27.43 -48.32
N ILE A 911 10.99 -26.70 -47.25
CA ILE A 911 9.73 -25.97 -47.06
C ILE A 911 9.56 -24.90 -48.15
N ILE A 912 10.61 -24.14 -48.47
CA ILE A 912 10.60 -23.15 -49.56
C ILE A 912 10.34 -23.83 -50.91
N LEU A 913 11.02 -24.94 -51.22
CA LEU A 913 10.83 -25.71 -52.45
C LEU A 913 9.40 -26.27 -52.57
N ILE A 914 8.85 -26.86 -51.50
CA ILE A 914 7.47 -27.35 -51.45
C ILE A 914 6.49 -26.20 -51.66
N THR A 915 6.71 -25.04 -51.02
CA THR A 915 5.85 -23.85 -51.16
C THR A 915 5.91 -23.27 -52.58
N CYS A 916 7.08 -23.23 -53.19
CA CYS A 916 7.27 -22.86 -54.60
C CYS A 916 6.59 -23.84 -55.56
N GLN A 917 6.69 -25.16 -55.34
CA GLN A 917 5.95 -26.15 -56.13
C GLN A 917 4.43 -25.97 -55.99
N ARG A 918 3.92 -25.78 -54.77
CA ARG A 918 2.48 -25.54 -54.51
C ARG A 918 1.96 -24.31 -55.28
N LYS A 919 2.70 -23.20 -55.28
CA LYS A 919 2.40 -22.02 -56.10
C LYS A 919 2.47 -22.29 -57.60
N ARG A 920 3.43 -23.11 -58.06
CA ARG A 920 3.61 -23.46 -59.49
C ARG A 920 2.49 -24.36 -60.03
N THR A 921 1.89 -25.21 -59.19
CA THR A 921 0.70 -26.00 -59.57
C THR A 921 -0.54 -25.12 -59.66
N TYR A 922 -0.74 -24.21 -58.69
CA TYR A 922 -1.90 -23.29 -58.67
C TYR A 922 -1.94 -22.33 -59.88
N TYR A 923 -0.77 -21.90 -60.37
CA TYR A 923 -0.66 -21.05 -61.57
C TYR A 923 -0.87 -21.77 -62.92
N ARG A 924 -1.14 -23.08 -62.94
CA ARG A 924 -1.46 -23.83 -64.17
C ARG A 924 -2.96 -24.06 -64.41
N SER A 925 -3.82 -23.73 -63.45
CA SER A 925 -5.27 -23.98 -63.54
C SER A 925 -6.13 -22.74 -63.85
N VAL A 926 -5.54 -21.55 -64.01
CA VAL A 926 -6.30 -20.29 -64.19
C VAL A 926 -5.73 -19.40 -65.31
N GLN A 927 -6.18 -19.62 -66.54
CA GLN A 927 -6.41 -18.56 -67.53
C GLN A 927 -7.58 -18.95 -68.46
N PRO A 928 -8.32 -17.97 -69.04
CA PRO A 928 -9.75 -18.11 -69.27
C PRO A 928 -10.15 -18.50 -70.70
N LYS A 929 -11.38 -19.03 -70.85
CA LYS A 929 -12.13 -19.04 -72.11
C LYS A 929 -13.61 -18.66 -71.92
N CYS A 930 -13.95 -17.52 -72.49
CA CYS A 930 -15.21 -17.07 -73.10
C CYS A 930 -16.60 -17.59 -72.66
N ALA A 931 -17.45 -16.58 -72.39
CA ALA A 931 -18.81 -16.38 -72.93
C ALA A 931 -20.05 -16.95 -72.18
N LEU A 932 -21.09 -16.10 -72.20
CA LEU A 932 -22.48 -16.32 -71.79
C LEU A 932 -23.26 -17.11 -72.88
N PRO A 933 -24.39 -17.74 -72.54
CA PRO A 933 -25.70 -17.05 -72.50
C PRO A 933 -26.50 -17.35 -71.21
N THR A 934 -27.59 -16.67 -70.80
CA THR A 934 -28.28 -15.38 -71.09
C THR A 934 -29.26 -15.14 -69.92
N ASP A 935 -30.04 -14.05 -69.97
CA ASP A 935 -31.31 -13.85 -69.24
C ASP A 935 -31.23 -13.58 -67.71
N SER A 936 -32.06 -12.69 -67.13
CA SER A 936 -32.76 -11.51 -67.69
C SER A 936 -33.18 -10.56 -66.56
N LEU A 937 -33.23 -9.25 -66.86
CA LEU A 937 -33.65 -8.11 -66.01
C LEU A 937 -32.77 -7.82 -64.77
#